data_AF-A0A1B3SJJ0-F1
#
_entry.id   AF-A0A1B3SJJ0-F1
#
_cell.length_a   1.000
_cell.length_b   1.000
_cell.length_c   1.000
_cell.angle_alpha   90.00
_cell.angle_beta   90.00
_cell.angle_gamma   90.00
#
_symmetry.space_group_name_H-M   'P 1'
#
loop_
_entity.id
_entity.type
_entity.pdbx_description
1 polymer ?
#
loop_
_entity_poly.entity_id
_entity_poly.type
_entity_poly.pdbx_seq_one_letter_code
_entity_poly.pdbx_strand_id
1 'polypeptide(L)'
;MIFDKIEIMYNKYSLPIKIKYSESRKPTFVEFLILSIIYDYPRKNLSLKQILNDDFKIYNIDLFERALKDLIAYKVIELNKTTAGWSTLGIDLEIEKIELNQKVKEQFINEEYIISQYDKTLDVKWVYDPIEDSFDIVKDVEWSRRVQGVKLTNKIKETSISQNFYIKDLIKKNVNEFIELKKEIFGDNAKFSNVTLANGIDLADHKIAQELTESLPCANEVSIELFDNDAFIINTENEKLKIFLKTQKDLAKNIVRDILKSYSDKIKDRFFAKKDFENKKNFLNEPDILSNLIVKSTWNLLLINGRDVLSPDKVLSNKSLINSCQIIVFYNSKSNNKTIEYLGDKIVVYVDSSREALLNDNTLIYIDSENKVNGFALVEKKLESVGATIPVVYSYDQNPKLNLAKVFEDNLERLLLDYEEELKNENLDVSTMMFLFLKRVGLQQKLTDIIKKHLQKDFYAGNNYKKLTEYFASKENDEAYYFIENCLSEIIITMSKDIKDDQILHVLNLYNFKNQKNLFKVLENIHLDKEENMLFLISDILDKNNVDWWKNNTRNCLVTLLGYANKYMTRELFDINKYQSKTWALHAATLNMICTIKKKVFEKNFTSVEKHYKNMLNGVVDLMRSNVKINNQKDYLIKVAENLKDLYKDFYKYKSQELTELDSDLISYKVQVESANFISRLENKIDMLISPEAQKFPIEVKVEWAKHIENKIKEVDKIFKNDESILYEALNLVFGEKKEFDVRFLENYKKRFGGI
;
A
#
# COMPACT_ATOMS: atom_id res chain seq x y z
N MET A 1 16.84 -31.25 7.56
CA MET A 1 16.29 -30.68 6.30
C MET A 1 14.95 -31.30 6.00
N ILE A 2 13.94 -30.51 5.61
CA ILE A 2 12.59 -31.02 5.33
C ILE A 2 12.17 -30.62 3.90
N PHE A 3 11.76 -31.61 3.12
CA PHE A 3 11.14 -31.41 1.81
C PHE A 3 9.64 -31.66 1.94
N ASP A 4 8.85 -30.58 1.94
CA ASP A 4 7.40 -30.65 2.08
C ASP A 4 6.66 -30.63 0.73
N LYS A 5 5.39 -31.04 0.78
CA LYS A 5 4.45 -31.05 -0.37
C LYS A 5 4.99 -31.84 -1.57
N ILE A 6 5.48 -33.05 -1.30
CA ILE A 6 5.88 -34.02 -2.32
C ILE A 6 4.66 -34.86 -2.69
N GLU A 7 4.46 -35.08 -3.98
CA GLU A 7 3.45 -36.01 -4.50
C GLU A 7 4.11 -37.35 -4.81
N ILE A 8 3.68 -38.41 -4.12
CA ILE A 8 3.99 -39.78 -4.53
C ILE A 8 2.78 -40.34 -5.26
N MET A 9 2.99 -40.72 -6.51
CA MET A 9 1.98 -41.33 -7.36
C MET A 9 2.23 -42.82 -7.53
N TYR A 10 1.18 -43.62 -7.49
CA TYR A 10 1.16 -45.00 -7.97
C TYR A 10 -0.14 -45.27 -8.71
N ASN A 11 -0.23 -46.44 -9.34
CA ASN A 11 -1.40 -46.83 -10.11
C ASN A 11 -2.19 -47.88 -9.34
N LYS A 12 -3.49 -47.64 -9.12
CA LYS A 12 -4.45 -48.70 -8.80
C LYS A 12 -5.00 -49.28 -10.10
N TYR A 13 -5.42 -50.53 -10.07
CA TYR A 13 -5.93 -51.22 -11.26
C TYR A 13 -7.43 -51.45 -11.10
N SER A 14 -8.21 -51.13 -12.14
CA SER A 14 -9.67 -51.15 -12.06
C SER A 14 -10.26 -51.92 -13.22
N LEU A 15 -11.11 -52.89 -12.90
CA LEU A 15 -11.88 -53.67 -13.86
C LEU A 15 -13.37 -53.30 -13.71
N PRO A 16 -14.02 -52.74 -14.73
CA PRO A 16 -15.44 -52.44 -14.68
C PRO A 16 -16.27 -53.73 -14.73
N ILE A 17 -17.07 -53.96 -13.68
CA ILE A 17 -17.91 -55.15 -13.52
C ILE A 17 -19.38 -54.75 -13.30
N LYS A 18 -20.28 -55.66 -13.66
CA LYS A 18 -21.73 -55.53 -13.49
C LYS A 18 -22.21 -56.62 -12.55
N ILE A 19 -22.71 -56.22 -11.40
CA ILE A 19 -23.30 -57.11 -10.39
C ILE A 19 -24.75 -57.35 -10.77
N LYS A 20 -25.13 -58.62 -10.95
CA LYS A 20 -26.52 -59.05 -11.09
C LYS A 20 -27.01 -59.63 -9.77
N TYR A 21 -28.14 -59.14 -9.29
CA TYR A 21 -28.73 -59.59 -8.04
C TYR A 21 -30.25 -59.68 -8.17
N SER A 22 -30.85 -60.36 -7.20
CA SER A 22 -32.29 -60.42 -7.00
C SER A 22 -32.64 -59.83 -5.64
N GLU A 23 -33.82 -59.26 -5.50
CA GLU A 23 -34.27 -58.66 -4.25
C GLU A 23 -35.70 -59.10 -3.98
N SER A 24 -35.98 -59.58 -2.77
CA SER A 24 -37.34 -59.86 -2.30
C SER A 24 -37.77 -58.81 -1.29
N ARG A 25 -38.82 -58.06 -1.60
CA ARG A 25 -39.33 -56.99 -0.72
C ARG A 25 -40.85 -56.90 -0.77
N LYS A 26 -41.44 -56.12 0.13
CA LYS A 26 -42.85 -55.73 0.01
C LYS A 26 -43.03 -54.82 -1.21
N PRO A 27 -44.12 -54.97 -1.98
CA PRO A 27 -44.45 -54.02 -3.04
C PRO A 27 -44.71 -52.64 -2.43
N THR A 28 -44.34 -51.59 -3.15
CA THR A 28 -44.77 -50.23 -2.83
C THR A 28 -46.29 -50.14 -2.94
N PHE A 29 -46.92 -49.11 -2.38
CA PHE A 29 -48.37 -48.94 -2.47
C PHE A 29 -48.89 -48.93 -3.93
N VAL A 30 -48.14 -48.30 -4.84
CA VAL A 30 -48.47 -48.26 -6.27
C VAL A 30 -48.39 -49.66 -6.87
N GLU A 31 -47.28 -50.37 -6.67
CA GLU A 31 -47.12 -51.75 -7.16
C GLU A 31 -48.17 -52.68 -6.56
N PHE A 32 -48.48 -52.55 -5.27
CA PHE A 32 -49.51 -53.32 -4.58
C PHE A 32 -50.86 -53.09 -5.25
N LEU A 33 -51.26 -51.83 -5.47
CA LEU A 33 -52.54 -51.51 -6.10
C LEU A 33 -52.63 -52.06 -7.53
N ILE A 34 -51.54 -51.97 -8.30
CA ILE A 34 -51.46 -52.57 -9.65
C ILE A 34 -51.69 -54.08 -9.57
N LEU A 35 -50.97 -54.77 -8.69
CA LEU A 35 -51.06 -56.23 -8.53
C LEU A 35 -52.45 -56.65 -8.05
N SER A 36 -53.04 -55.93 -7.09
CA SER A 36 -54.40 -56.17 -6.60
C SER A 36 -55.46 -55.99 -7.70
N ILE A 37 -55.34 -54.94 -8.52
CA ILE A 37 -56.24 -54.70 -9.64
C ILE A 37 -56.12 -55.84 -10.66
N ILE A 38 -54.89 -56.23 -11.04
CA ILE A 38 -54.68 -57.34 -11.98
C ILE A 38 -55.26 -58.64 -11.43
N TYR A 39 -55.04 -58.91 -10.15
CA TYR A 39 -55.49 -60.14 -9.49
C TYR A 39 -57.02 -60.21 -9.37
N ASP A 40 -57.66 -59.23 -8.73
CA ASP A 40 -59.01 -59.40 -8.15
C ASP A 40 -60.08 -58.50 -8.78
N TYR A 41 -59.70 -57.58 -9.66
CA TYR A 41 -60.69 -56.64 -10.22
C TYR A 41 -61.72 -57.36 -11.12
N PRO A 42 -63.03 -57.13 -10.96
CA PRO A 42 -64.08 -57.96 -11.57
C PRO A 42 -64.25 -57.78 -13.09
N ARG A 43 -63.92 -56.62 -13.67
CA ARG A 43 -64.03 -56.38 -15.13
C ARG A 43 -62.65 -56.44 -15.78
N LYS A 44 -62.26 -57.63 -16.23
CA LYS A 44 -60.92 -57.90 -16.79
C LYS A 44 -60.68 -57.32 -18.19
N ASN A 45 -61.74 -56.93 -18.90
CA ASN A 45 -61.69 -56.30 -20.21
C ASN A 45 -61.38 -54.79 -20.18
N LEU A 46 -61.28 -54.17 -19.00
CA LEU A 46 -60.86 -52.78 -18.86
C LEU A 46 -59.34 -52.67 -18.71
N SER A 47 -58.76 -51.56 -19.15
CA SER A 47 -57.35 -51.26 -18.93
C SER A 47 -57.08 -50.79 -17.50
N LEU A 48 -55.83 -50.96 -17.05
CA LEU A 48 -55.41 -50.49 -15.73
C LEU A 48 -55.68 -48.98 -15.56
N LYS A 49 -55.49 -48.20 -16.62
CA LYS A 49 -55.80 -46.76 -16.65
C LYS A 49 -57.29 -46.47 -16.49
N GLN A 50 -58.15 -47.19 -17.20
CA GLN A 50 -59.61 -47.00 -17.10
C GLN A 50 -60.08 -47.27 -15.67
N ILE A 51 -59.59 -48.35 -15.06
CA ILE A 51 -59.95 -48.72 -13.69
C ILE A 51 -59.44 -47.67 -12.68
N LEU A 52 -58.17 -47.27 -12.81
CA LEU A 52 -57.59 -46.23 -11.95
C LEU A 52 -58.34 -44.89 -12.06
N ASN A 53 -58.73 -44.49 -13.27
CA ASN A 53 -59.46 -43.24 -13.51
C ASN A 53 -60.92 -43.31 -13.03
N ASP A 54 -61.66 -44.34 -13.44
CA ASP A 54 -63.11 -44.39 -13.29
C ASP A 54 -63.53 -44.84 -11.89
N ASP A 55 -62.84 -45.83 -11.32
CA ASP A 55 -63.21 -46.41 -10.02
C ASP A 55 -62.39 -45.86 -8.86
N PHE A 56 -61.08 -45.69 -9.06
CA PHE A 56 -60.18 -45.19 -8.01
C PHE A 56 -59.99 -43.66 -8.05
N LYS A 57 -60.48 -42.97 -9.10
CA LYS A 57 -60.36 -41.51 -9.31
C LYS A 57 -58.91 -41.00 -9.30
N ILE A 58 -57.97 -41.83 -9.75
CA ILE A 58 -56.54 -41.52 -9.86
C ILE A 58 -56.22 -41.11 -11.30
N TYR A 59 -56.17 -39.80 -11.55
CA TYR A 59 -55.92 -39.25 -12.90
C TYR A 59 -54.45 -39.15 -13.31
N ASN A 60 -53.52 -39.13 -12.34
CA ASN A 60 -52.08 -39.10 -12.62
C ASN A 60 -51.52 -40.52 -12.66
N ILE A 61 -51.39 -41.04 -13.87
CA ILE A 61 -51.04 -42.43 -14.17
C ILE A 61 -49.54 -42.67 -14.40
N ASP A 62 -48.71 -41.63 -14.47
CA ASP A 62 -47.29 -41.76 -14.84
C ASP A 62 -46.49 -42.65 -13.87
N LEU A 63 -46.77 -42.51 -12.57
CA LEU A 63 -46.16 -43.35 -11.53
C LEU A 63 -46.60 -44.80 -11.62
N PHE A 64 -47.86 -45.04 -11.99
CA PHE A 64 -48.43 -46.38 -12.18
C PHE A 64 -47.89 -47.03 -13.45
N GLU A 65 -47.72 -46.27 -14.53
CA GLU A 65 -47.14 -46.76 -15.77
C GLU A 65 -45.66 -47.12 -15.58
N ARG A 66 -44.90 -46.31 -14.83
CA ARG A 66 -43.50 -46.62 -14.49
C ARG A 66 -43.41 -47.89 -13.62
N ALA A 67 -44.22 -47.97 -12.56
CA ALA A 67 -44.26 -49.16 -11.70
C ALA A 67 -44.68 -50.42 -12.48
N LEU A 68 -45.66 -50.31 -13.40
CA LEU A 68 -46.06 -51.42 -14.27
C LEU A 68 -44.90 -51.88 -15.16
N LYS A 69 -44.17 -50.95 -15.78
CA LYS A 69 -42.99 -51.28 -16.60
C LYS A 69 -41.90 -51.97 -15.78
N ASP A 70 -41.65 -51.52 -14.55
CA ASP A 70 -40.69 -52.14 -13.63
C ASP A 70 -41.14 -53.57 -13.23
N LEU A 71 -42.42 -53.76 -12.88
CA LEU A 71 -42.97 -55.08 -12.55
C LEU A 71 -42.88 -56.06 -13.73
N ILE A 72 -43.05 -55.57 -14.97
CA ILE A 72 -42.85 -56.37 -16.19
C ILE A 72 -41.37 -56.68 -16.39
N ALA A 73 -40.48 -55.68 -16.28
CA ALA A 73 -39.04 -55.84 -16.47
C ALA A 73 -38.43 -56.86 -15.50
N TYR A 74 -38.90 -56.87 -14.25
CA TYR A 74 -38.45 -57.78 -13.20
C TYR A 74 -39.22 -59.12 -13.17
N LYS A 75 -40.08 -59.39 -14.17
CA LYS A 75 -40.89 -60.61 -14.31
C LYS A 75 -41.82 -60.91 -13.12
N VAL A 76 -42.24 -59.88 -12.41
CA VAL A 76 -43.32 -59.99 -11.40
C VAL A 76 -44.67 -60.15 -12.12
N ILE A 77 -44.78 -59.51 -13.28
CA ILE A 77 -45.92 -59.57 -14.19
C ILE A 77 -45.44 -60.08 -15.55
N GLU A 78 -46.20 -60.98 -16.16
CA GLU A 78 -45.97 -61.54 -17.49
C GLU A 78 -47.10 -61.15 -18.45
N LEU A 79 -46.78 -60.98 -19.73
CA LEU A 79 -47.77 -60.65 -20.76
C LEU A 79 -48.17 -61.92 -21.50
N ASN A 80 -49.48 -62.10 -21.72
CA ASN A 80 -50.00 -63.28 -22.39
C ASN A 80 -49.65 -63.21 -23.89
N LYS A 81 -48.65 -64.00 -24.31
CA LYS A 81 -47.97 -63.86 -25.62
C LYS A 81 -48.84 -64.19 -26.83
N THR A 82 -50.01 -64.78 -26.65
CA THR A 82 -50.91 -65.20 -27.73
C THR A 82 -51.88 -64.11 -28.21
N THR A 83 -52.04 -62.99 -27.49
CA THR A 83 -53.06 -61.96 -27.79
C THR A 83 -52.56 -60.51 -27.81
N ALA A 84 -51.29 -60.24 -27.48
CA ALA A 84 -50.74 -58.88 -27.41
C ALA A 84 -49.87 -58.54 -28.64
N GLY A 85 -50.30 -57.56 -29.46
CA GLY A 85 -49.45 -56.92 -30.47
C GLY A 85 -48.41 -56.01 -29.80
N TRP A 86 -47.17 -56.01 -30.31
CA TRP A 86 -46.04 -55.26 -29.73
C TRP A 86 -46.24 -53.73 -29.64
N SER A 87 -47.28 -53.18 -30.28
CA SER A 87 -47.54 -51.74 -30.36
C SER A 87 -48.37 -51.14 -29.22
N THR A 88 -48.79 -51.92 -28.21
CA THR A 88 -49.56 -51.43 -27.05
C THR A 88 -49.01 -51.97 -25.72
N LEU A 89 -47.74 -51.68 -25.43
CA LEU A 89 -47.12 -51.94 -24.12
C LEU A 89 -47.30 -50.70 -23.22
N GLY A 90 -48.22 -50.76 -22.26
CA GLY A 90 -48.46 -49.64 -21.34
C GLY A 90 -49.69 -49.83 -20.46
N ILE A 91 -49.99 -48.81 -19.67
CA ILE A 91 -51.13 -48.81 -18.72
C ILE A 91 -52.51 -48.86 -19.40
N ASP A 92 -52.56 -48.62 -20.71
CA ASP A 92 -53.74 -48.78 -21.56
C ASP A 92 -54.04 -50.25 -21.94
N LEU A 93 -53.18 -51.21 -21.58
CA LEU A 93 -53.41 -52.63 -21.82
C LEU A 93 -54.53 -53.17 -20.90
N GLU A 94 -55.47 -53.92 -21.50
CA GLU A 94 -56.55 -54.61 -20.77
C GLU A 94 -55.98 -55.65 -19.81
N ILE A 95 -56.55 -55.73 -18.60
CA ILE A 95 -56.02 -56.59 -17.54
C ILE A 95 -56.01 -58.07 -17.94
N GLU A 96 -56.98 -58.55 -18.71
CA GLU A 96 -57.04 -59.94 -19.17
C GLU A 96 -55.82 -60.39 -20.00
N LYS A 97 -55.05 -59.44 -20.54
CA LYS A 97 -53.81 -59.70 -21.31
C LYS A 97 -52.56 -59.78 -20.42
N ILE A 98 -52.73 -59.57 -19.11
CA ILE A 98 -51.67 -59.48 -18.12
C ILE A 98 -51.84 -60.62 -17.10
N GLU A 99 -50.77 -61.37 -16.83
CA GLU A 99 -50.77 -62.46 -15.87
C GLU A 99 -49.75 -62.18 -14.75
N LEU A 100 -50.16 -62.39 -13.50
CA LEU A 100 -49.22 -62.36 -12.37
C LEU A 100 -48.40 -63.64 -12.37
N ASN A 101 -47.10 -63.54 -12.09
CA ASN A 101 -46.29 -64.72 -11.86
C ASN A 101 -46.94 -65.62 -10.79
N GLN A 102 -47.02 -66.93 -11.04
CA GLN A 102 -47.77 -67.86 -10.20
C GLN A 102 -47.37 -67.82 -8.72
N LYS A 103 -46.09 -67.60 -8.41
CA LYS A 103 -45.61 -67.46 -7.02
C LYS A 103 -46.13 -66.19 -6.35
N VAL A 104 -46.16 -65.08 -7.09
CA VAL A 104 -46.69 -63.80 -6.58
C VAL A 104 -48.19 -63.93 -6.35
N LYS A 105 -48.89 -64.63 -7.26
CA LYS A 105 -50.31 -64.94 -7.12
C LYS A 105 -50.62 -65.76 -5.87
N GLU A 106 -49.85 -66.82 -5.60
CA GLU A 106 -49.96 -67.64 -4.39
C GLU A 106 -49.66 -66.82 -3.11
N GLN A 107 -48.65 -65.94 -3.14
CA GLN A 107 -48.31 -65.05 -2.03
C GLN A 107 -49.39 -63.99 -1.76
N PHE A 108 -50.05 -63.49 -2.81
CA PHE A 108 -51.18 -62.57 -2.68
C PHE A 108 -52.41 -63.27 -2.07
N ILE A 109 -52.66 -64.55 -2.40
CA ILE A 109 -53.72 -65.37 -1.79
C ILE A 109 -53.48 -65.56 -0.29
N ASN A 110 -52.23 -65.79 0.10
CA ASN A 110 -51.84 -66.02 1.49
C ASN A 110 -51.60 -64.73 2.30
N GLU A 111 -51.91 -63.56 1.73
CA GLU A 111 -51.72 -62.23 2.34
C GLU A 111 -50.26 -61.89 2.75
N GLU A 112 -49.26 -62.55 2.15
CA GLU A 112 -47.84 -62.33 2.48
C GLU A 112 -47.26 -61.09 1.77
N TYR A 113 -47.84 -60.69 0.63
CA TYR A 113 -47.52 -59.51 -0.18
C TYR A 113 -46.02 -59.23 -0.32
N ILE A 114 -45.30 -60.18 -0.92
CA ILE A 114 -43.89 -60.06 -1.27
C ILE A 114 -43.78 -60.07 -2.80
N ILE A 115 -42.89 -59.23 -3.35
CA ILE A 115 -42.47 -59.32 -4.74
C ILE A 115 -40.98 -59.65 -4.79
N SER A 116 -40.63 -60.61 -5.65
CA SER A 116 -39.24 -60.93 -5.96
C SER A 116 -38.88 -60.28 -7.29
N GLN A 117 -37.99 -59.30 -7.23
CA GLN A 117 -37.44 -58.62 -8.40
C GLN A 117 -36.17 -59.35 -8.84
N TYR A 118 -36.22 -60.02 -9.99
CA TYR A 118 -35.08 -60.74 -10.56
C TYR A 118 -34.34 -59.86 -11.58
N ASP A 119 -33.08 -60.21 -11.87
CA ASP A 119 -32.26 -59.57 -12.91
C ASP A 119 -31.93 -58.07 -12.68
N LYS A 120 -31.93 -57.59 -11.42
CA LYS A 120 -31.40 -56.25 -11.11
C LYS A 120 -29.90 -56.18 -11.39
N THR A 121 -29.44 -55.03 -11.87
CA THR A 121 -28.03 -54.83 -12.22
C THR A 121 -27.45 -53.55 -11.63
N LEU A 122 -26.21 -53.61 -11.12
CA LEU A 122 -25.44 -52.45 -10.69
C LEU A 122 -24.05 -52.47 -11.34
N ASP A 123 -23.68 -51.36 -11.98
CA ASP A 123 -22.32 -51.14 -12.51
C ASP A 123 -21.39 -50.63 -11.40
N VAL A 124 -20.26 -51.31 -11.21
CA VAL A 124 -19.23 -50.99 -10.22
C VAL A 124 -17.83 -51.29 -10.77
N LYS A 125 -16.79 -50.94 -10.02
CA LYS A 125 -15.39 -51.16 -10.36
C LYS A 125 -14.76 -52.11 -9.34
N TRP A 126 -14.20 -53.21 -9.83
CA TRP A 126 -13.31 -54.07 -9.06
C TRP A 126 -11.92 -53.48 -9.08
N VAL A 127 -11.41 -53.09 -7.92
CA VAL A 127 -10.16 -52.34 -7.78
C VAL A 127 -9.13 -53.17 -7.03
N TYR A 128 -7.89 -53.15 -7.51
CA TYR A 128 -6.73 -53.66 -6.79
C TYR A 128 -5.80 -52.52 -6.44
N ASP A 129 -5.44 -52.45 -5.15
CA ASP A 129 -4.44 -51.54 -4.63
C ASP A 129 -3.12 -52.28 -4.38
N PRO A 130 -2.06 -52.03 -5.18
CA PRO A 130 -0.79 -52.71 -5.05
C PRO A 130 0.02 -52.28 -3.80
N ILE A 131 -0.34 -51.17 -3.14
CA ILE A 131 0.33 -50.73 -1.91
C ILE A 131 -0.22 -51.48 -0.69
N GLU A 132 -1.52 -51.72 -0.68
CA GLU A 132 -2.20 -52.45 0.38
C GLU A 132 -2.22 -53.97 0.16
N ASP A 133 -1.94 -54.40 -1.08
CA ASP A 133 -2.22 -55.75 -1.58
C ASP A 133 -3.66 -56.19 -1.30
N SER A 134 -4.60 -55.26 -1.50
CA SER A 134 -6.02 -55.45 -1.18
C SER A 134 -6.89 -55.25 -2.41
N PHE A 135 -8.07 -55.86 -2.36
CA PHE A 135 -9.09 -55.72 -3.38
C PHE A 135 -10.32 -55.03 -2.81
N ASP A 136 -10.99 -54.21 -3.62
CA ASP A 136 -12.16 -53.46 -3.20
C ASP A 136 -13.18 -53.31 -4.35
N ILE A 137 -14.43 -53.02 -4.01
CA ILE A 137 -15.50 -52.72 -4.97
C ILE A 137 -15.98 -51.30 -4.72
N VAL A 138 -15.78 -50.44 -5.71
CA VAL A 138 -16.17 -49.03 -5.63
C VAL A 138 -17.15 -48.68 -6.75
N LYS A 139 -18.12 -47.82 -6.46
CA LYS A 139 -19.00 -47.25 -7.49
C LYS A 139 -18.27 -46.17 -8.28
N ASP A 140 -17.58 -45.28 -7.57
CA ASP A 140 -16.78 -44.19 -8.12
C ASP A 140 -15.39 -44.12 -7.47
N VAL A 141 -14.48 -43.36 -8.10
CA VAL A 141 -13.11 -43.22 -7.59
C VAL A 141 -13.08 -42.20 -6.46
N GLU A 142 -12.86 -42.67 -5.23
CA GLU A 142 -12.89 -41.84 -4.02
C GLU A 142 -11.51 -41.30 -3.61
N TRP A 143 -10.42 -41.86 -4.15
CA TRP A 143 -9.06 -41.42 -3.81
C TRP A 143 -8.58 -40.25 -4.68
N SER A 144 -7.68 -39.45 -4.11
CA SER A 144 -7.03 -38.33 -4.80
C SER A 144 -6.21 -38.82 -6.00
N ARG A 145 -6.48 -38.27 -7.18
CA ARG A 145 -5.68 -38.52 -8.40
C ARG A 145 -4.49 -37.57 -8.53
N ARG A 146 -4.52 -36.45 -7.80
CA ARG A 146 -3.50 -35.39 -7.75
C ARG A 146 -3.52 -34.70 -6.39
N VAL A 147 -2.38 -34.19 -5.96
CA VAL A 147 -2.25 -33.32 -4.79
C VAL A 147 -2.16 -31.86 -5.23
N GLN A 148 -2.78 -30.93 -4.49
CA GLN A 148 -2.73 -29.50 -4.81
C GLN A 148 -1.47 -28.82 -4.24
N GLY A 149 -0.84 -27.93 -5.02
CA GLY A 149 0.29 -27.12 -4.55
C GLY A 149 1.61 -27.89 -4.37
N VAL A 150 1.77 -28.99 -5.10
CA VAL A 150 2.93 -29.88 -5.06
C VAL A 150 4.19 -29.18 -5.56
N LYS A 151 5.31 -29.38 -4.84
CA LYS A 151 6.62 -28.86 -5.24
C LYS A 151 7.40 -29.85 -6.11
N LEU A 152 7.29 -31.14 -5.83
CA LEU A 152 8.04 -32.23 -6.46
C LEU A 152 7.15 -33.48 -6.56
N THR A 153 7.30 -34.27 -7.62
CA THR A 153 6.50 -35.49 -7.85
C THR A 153 7.41 -36.68 -8.13
N ASN A 154 7.06 -37.85 -7.59
CA ASN A 154 7.65 -39.13 -7.98
C ASN A 154 6.54 -40.14 -8.31
N LYS A 155 6.75 -40.99 -9.33
CA LYS A 155 5.84 -42.08 -9.68
C LYS A 155 6.50 -43.43 -9.41
N ILE A 156 5.88 -44.24 -8.55
CA ILE A 156 6.27 -45.62 -8.27
C ILE A 156 5.98 -46.47 -9.51
N LYS A 157 7.03 -47.06 -10.10
CA LYS A 157 6.93 -47.88 -11.32
C LYS A 157 6.76 -49.37 -11.06
N GLU A 158 7.10 -49.84 -9.87
CA GLU A 158 7.21 -51.28 -9.54
C GLU A 158 5.88 -51.93 -9.11
N THR A 159 4.74 -51.36 -9.47
CA THR A 159 3.44 -51.90 -9.06
C THR A 159 2.91 -52.90 -10.10
N SER A 160 2.93 -54.19 -9.78
CA SER A 160 2.33 -55.24 -10.62
C SER A 160 0.92 -55.58 -10.18
N ILE A 161 0.05 -55.98 -11.12
CA ILE A 161 -1.27 -56.53 -10.81
C ILE A 161 -1.09 -57.89 -10.14
N SER A 162 -1.78 -58.13 -9.03
CA SER A 162 -1.80 -59.46 -8.38
C SER A 162 -2.37 -60.52 -9.32
N GLN A 163 -1.79 -61.72 -9.31
CA GLN A 163 -2.34 -62.87 -10.06
C GLN A 163 -3.79 -63.17 -9.67
N ASN A 164 -4.17 -62.82 -8.43
CA ASN A 164 -5.50 -63.05 -7.91
C ASN A 164 -6.55 -62.05 -8.43
N PHE A 165 -6.13 -60.95 -9.06
CA PHE A 165 -7.04 -59.87 -9.49
C PHE A 165 -8.12 -60.35 -10.47
N TYR A 166 -7.79 -61.31 -11.33
CA TYR A 166 -8.69 -61.84 -12.35
C TYR A 166 -9.39 -63.14 -11.93
N ILE A 167 -9.25 -63.59 -10.67
CA ILE A 167 -9.87 -64.84 -10.22
C ILE A 167 -11.37 -64.63 -9.99
N LYS A 168 -12.19 -65.28 -10.84
CA LYS A 168 -13.66 -65.17 -10.81
C LYS A 168 -14.27 -65.48 -9.44
N ASP A 169 -13.80 -66.53 -8.77
CA ASP A 169 -14.35 -66.94 -7.46
C ASP A 169 -14.03 -65.92 -6.36
N LEU A 170 -12.86 -65.27 -6.45
CA LEU A 170 -12.50 -64.20 -5.53
C LEU A 170 -13.39 -62.97 -5.74
N ILE A 171 -13.61 -62.57 -7.01
CA ILE A 171 -14.52 -61.46 -7.35
C ILE A 171 -15.92 -61.76 -6.83
N LYS A 172 -16.46 -62.97 -7.09
CA LYS A 172 -17.80 -63.38 -6.60
C LYS A 172 -17.90 -63.32 -5.09
N LYS A 173 -16.89 -63.80 -4.37
CA LYS A 173 -16.87 -63.75 -2.90
C LYS A 173 -16.94 -62.31 -2.40
N ASN A 174 -16.12 -61.41 -2.93
CA ASN A 174 -16.11 -60.01 -2.53
C ASN A 174 -17.40 -59.29 -2.94
N VAL A 175 -18.01 -59.63 -4.08
CA VAL A 175 -19.32 -59.09 -4.48
C VAL A 175 -20.42 -59.53 -3.51
N ASN A 176 -20.42 -60.79 -3.05
CA ASN A 176 -21.36 -61.26 -2.03
C ASN A 176 -21.23 -60.44 -0.74
N GLU A 177 -20.00 -60.30 -0.24
CA GLU A 177 -19.71 -59.50 0.96
C GLU A 177 -20.13 -58.03 0.78
N PHE A 178 -19.85 -57.45 -0.40
CA PHE A 178 -20.25 -56.09 -0.73
C PHE A 178 -21.78 -55.89 -0.73
N ILE A 179 -22.55 -56.86 -1.26
CA ILE A 179 -24.02 -56.82 -1.25
C ILE A 179 -24.55 -56.88 0.20
N GLU A 180 -23.98 -57.76 1.03
CA GLU A 180 -24.39 -57.90 2.43
C GLU A 180 -24.08 -56.66 3.28
N LEU A 181 -22.94 -56.02 3.03
CA LEU A 181 -22.49 -54.82 3.74
C LEU A 181 -23.23 -53.55 3.29
N LYS A 182 -23.63 -53.45 2.01
CA LYS A 182 -24.23 -52.26 1.40
C LYS A 182 -25.75 -52.38 1.24
N LYS A 183 -26.45 -52.69 2.33
CA LYS A 183 -27.93 -52.84 2.34
C LYS A 183 -28.67 -51.59 1.87
N GLU A 184 -28.08 -50.41 2.06
CA GLU A 184 -28.61 -49.14 1.57
C GLU A 184 -28.66 -49.05 0.03
N ILE A 185 -27.84 -49.84 -0.68
CA ILE A 185 -27.79 -49.90 -2.14
C ILE A 185 -28.65 -51.05 -2.68
N PHE A 186 -28.56 -52.22 -2.04
CA PHE A 186 -29.13 -53.47 -2.58
C PHE A 186 -30.46 -53.89 -1.94
N GLY A 187 -30.81 -53.33 -0.77
CA GLY A 187 -31.96 -53.73 0.03
C GLY A 187 -31.64 -54.86 1.04
N ASP A 188 -32.53 -55.08 2.00
CA ASP A 188 -32.28 -55.97 3.14
C ASP A 188 -32.19 -57.46 2.78
N ASN A 189 -32.82 -57.87 1.67
CA ASN A 189 -32.91 -59.27 1.23
C ASN A 189 -32.37 -59.46 -0.19
N ALA A 190 -31.29 -58.75 -0.52
CA ALA A 190 -30.61 -58.95 -1.79
C ALA A 190 -29.88 -60.29 -1.82
N LYS A 191 -30.05 -61.03 -2.92
CA LYS A 191 -29.31 -62.26 -3.20
C LYS A 191 -28.51 -62.08 -4.48
N PHE A 192 -27.20 -62.22 -4.37
CA PHE A 192 -26.31 -62.26 -5.51
C PHE A 192 -26.73 -63.34 -6.50
N SER A 193 -26.77 -62.99 -7.78
CA SER A 193 -27.10 -63.91 -8.87
C SER A 193 -25.87 -64.21 -9.73
N ASN A 194 -25.19 -63.18 -10.24
CA ASN A 194 -23.97 -63.33 -11.02
C ASN A 194 -23.18 -62.03 -11.10
N VAL A 195 -21.93 -62.08 -11.55
CA VAL A 195 -21.12 -60.91 -11.89
C VAL A 195 -20.52 -61.10 -13.27
N THR A 196 -20.65 -60.08 -14.12
CA THR A 196 -20.13 -60.06 -15.49
C THR A 196 -19.24 -58.84 -15.69
N LEU A 197 -18.49 -58.78 -16.78
CA LEU A 197 -17.89 -57.52 -17.23
C LEU A 197 -18.99 -56.52 -17.60
N ALA A 198 -18.71 -55.22 -17.59
CA ALA A 198 -19.70 -54.18 -17.89
C ALA A 198 -20.46 -54.40 -19.21
N ASN A 199 -19.78 -54.98 -20.21
CA ASN A 199 -20.32 -55.32 -21.54
C ASN A 199 -21.19 -56.61 -21.55
N GLY A 200 -21.48 -57.21 -20.40
CA GLY A 200 -22.30 -58.43 -20.27
C GLY A 200 -21.57 -59.74 -20.57
N ILE A 201 -20.27 -59.68 -20.87
CA ILE A 201 -19.39 -60.83 -21.13
C ILE A 201 -19.06 -61.52 -19.80
N ASP A 202 -19.00 -62.85 -19.80
CA ASP A 202 -18.62 -63.62 -18.61
C ASP A 202 -17.15 -63.36 -18.23
N LEU A 203 -16.87 -63.38 -16.92
CA LEU A 203 -15.52 -63.17 -16.37
C LEU A 203 -14.50 -64.26 -16.75
N ALA A 204 -14.91 -65.30 -17.47
CA ALA A 204 -14.05 -66.41 -17.89
C ALA A 204 -13.05 -66.03 -18.99
N ASP A 205 -13.26 -64.91 -19.70
CA ASP A 205 -12.33 -64.43 -20.73
C ASP A 205 -11.25 -63.53 -20.12
N HIS A 206 -10.13 -64.15 -19.73
CA HIS A 206 -8.98 -63.46 -19.16
C HIS A 206 -8.41 -62.37 -20.09
N LYS A 207 -8.46 -62.57 -21.41
CA LYS A 207 -7.86 -61.63 -22.37
C LYS A 207 -8.70 -60.35 -22.45
N ILE A 208 -10.01 -60.50 -22.54
CA ILE A 208 -10.94 -59.36 -22.54
C ILE A 208 -10.89 -58.61 -21.20
N ALA A 209 -10.81 -59.33 -20.07
CA ALA A 209 -10.68 -58.70 -18.76
C ALA A 209 -9.39 -57.86 -18.64
N GLN A 210 -8.28 -58.34 -19.18
CA GLN A 210 -7.02 -57.57 -19.22
C GLN A 210 -7.14 -56.32 -20.11
N GLU A 211 -7.75 -56.44 -21.29
CA GLU A 211 -7.96 -55.31 -22.21
C GLU A 211 -8.85 -54.21 -21.61
N LEU A 212 -9.82 -54.59 -20.78
CA LEU A 212 -10.73 -53.65 -20.10
C LEU A 212 -10.20 -53.12 -18.77
N THR A 213 -9.05 -53.61 -18.28
CA THR A 213 -8.49 -53.14 -17.01
C THR A 213 -7.85 -51.77 -17.20
N GLU A 214 -8.36 -50.78 -16.47
CA GLU A 214 -7.87 -49.42 -16.46
C GLU A 214 -6.84 -49.20 -15.35
N SER A 215 -5.78 -48.47 -15.67
CA SER A 215 -4.83 -47.97 -14.68
C SER A 215 -5.27 -46.60 -14.18
N LEU A 216 -5.63 -46.50 -12.91
CA LEU A 216 -6.12 -45.29 -12.28
C LEU A 216 -5.02 -44.69 -11.37
N PRO A 217 -4.63 -43.42 -11.55
CA PRO A 217 -3.62 -42.81 -10.70
C PRO A 217 -4.17 -42.60 -9.27
N CYS A 218 -3.32 -42.86 -8.28
CA CYS A 218 -3.50 -42.50 -6.89
C CYS A 218 -2.31 -41.64 -6.45
N ALA A 219 -2.60 -40.46 -5.90
CA ALA A 219 -1.62 -39.50 -5.46
C ALA A 219 -1.73 -39.29 -3.95
N ASN A 220 -0.60 -39.33 -3.25
CA ASN A 220 -0.51 -39.10 -1.82
C ASN A 220 0.44 -37.95 -1.54
N GLU A 221 0.06 -37.08 -0.60
CA GLU A 221 0.93 -36.02 -0.11
C GLU A 221 1.90 -36.58 0.92
N VAL A 222 3.15 -36.17 0.79
CA VAL A 222 4.30 -36.70 1.53
C VAL A 222 5.26 -35.58 1.88
N SER A 223 5.93 -35.70 3.03
CA SER A 223 7.16 -34.96 3.33
C SER A 223 8.34 -35.90 3.56
N ILE A 224 9.54 -35.46 3.18
CA ILE A 224 10.78 -36.21 3.41
C ILE A 224 11.64 -35.40 4.37
N GLU A 225 11.96 -36.00 5.51
CA GLU A 225 12.88 -35.44 6.50
C GLU A 225 14.23 -36.13 6.38
N LEU A 226 15.29 -35.34 6.24
CA LEU A 226 16.68 -35.78 6.26
C LEU A 226 17.38 -35.29 7.54
N PHE A 227 17.96 -36.23 8.26
CA PHE A 227 18.72 -36.02 9.50
C PHE A 227 20.21 -35.77 9.23
N ASP A 228 20.93 -35.31 10.24
CA ASP A 228 22.36 -34.95 10.13
C ASP A 228 23.28 -36.14 9.83
N ASN A 229 22.88 -37.34 10.28
CA ASN A 229 23.57 -38.59 9.97
C ASN A 229 23.20 -39.15 8.59
N ASP A 230 22.64 -38.31 7.72
CA ASP A 230 22.08 -38.63 6.41
C ASP A 230 20.92 -39.64 6.43
N ALA A 231 20.40 -40.06 7.59
CA ALA A 231 19.18 -40.88 7.63
C ALA A 231 17.98 -40.09 7.09
N PHE A 232 16.98 -40.80 6.57
CA PHE A 232 15.76 -40.17 6.08
C PHE A 232 14.50 -40.87 6.59
N ILE A 233 13.43 -40.10 6.73
CA ILE A 233 12.08 -40.61 7.00
C ILE A 233 11.13 -40.00 5.97
N ILE A 234 10.24 -40.84 5.43
CA ILE A 234 9.14 -40.43 4.56
C ILE A 234 7.87 -40.38 5.42
N ASN A 235 7.32 -39.18 5.61
CA ASN A 235 6.12 -38.93 6.39
C ASN A 235 4.92 -38.73 5.48
N THR A 236 3.80 -39.41 5.77
CA THR A 236 2.54 -39.28 5.04
C THR A 236 1.38 -39.63 5.98
N GLU A 237 0.20 -39.05 5.73
CA GLU A 237 -1.04 -39.38 6.44
C GLU A 237 -1.56 -40.78 6.05
N ASN A 238 -1.17 -41.29 4.88
CA ASN A 238 -1.53 -42.63 4.45
C ASN A 238 -0.65 -43.67 5.15
N GLU A 239 -1.11 -44.16 6.30
CA GLU A 239 -0.39 -45.16 7.11
C GLU A 239 -0.06 -46.43 6.32
N LYS A 240 -0.88 -46.83 5.36
CA LYS A 240 -0.61 -48.03 4.54
C LYS A 240 0.56 -47.81 3.58
N LEU A 241 0.61 -46.65 2.91
CA LEU A 241 1.77 -46.25 2.10
C LEU A 241 3.05 -46.14 2.95
N LYS A 242 2.94 -45.59 4.16
CA LYS A 242 4.06 -45.49 5.10
C LYS A 242 4.60 -46.85 5.52
N ILE A 243 3.72 -47.82 5.81
CA ILE A 243 4.11 -49.21 6.11
C ILE A 243 4.79 -49.85 4.90
N PHE A 244 4.21 -49.70 3.70
CA PHE A 244 4.76 -50.23 2.46
C PHE A 244 6.17 -49.70 2.15
N LEU A 245 6.41 -48.40 2.32
CA LEU A 245 7.73 -47.81 2.11
C LEU A 245 8.74 -48.22 3.19
N LYS A 246 8.30 -48.53 4.41
CA LYS A 246 9.17 -49.07 5.47
C LYS A 246 9.63 -50.50 5.18
N THR A 247 8.78 -51.33 4.57
CA THR A 247 9.14 -52.69 4.16
C THR A 247 10.00 -52.70 2.89
N GLN A 248 9.69 -51.84 1.91
CA GLN A 248 10.43 -51.71 0.65
C GLN A 248 11.53 -50.64 0.72
N LYS A 249 12.59 -50.92 1.49
CA LYS A 249 13.66 -49.94 1.78
C LYS A 249 14.38 -49.41 0.53
N ASP A 250 14.63 -50.25 -0.47
CA ASP A 250 15.31 -49.85 -1.71
C ASP A 250 14.44 -48.93 -2.56
N LEU A 251 13.14 -49.21 -2.65
CA LEU A 251 12.17 -48.33 -3.31
C LEU A 251 12.10 -46.98 -2.61
N ALA A 252 11.98 -46.95 -1.28
CA ALA A 252 11.98 -45.71 -0.51
C ALA A 252 13.24 -44.89 -0.77
N LYS A 253 14.42 -45.52 -0.77
CA LYS A 253 15.70 -44.88 -1.11
C LYS A 253 15.72 -44.32 -2.53
N ASN A 254 15.18 -45.05 -3.52
CA ASN A 254 15.09 -44.59 -4.90
C ASN A 254 14.14 -43.39 -5.05
N ILE A 255 12.98 -43.41 -4.39
CA ILE A 255 12.06 -42.27 -4.35
C ILE A 255 12.75 -41.03 -3.80
N VAL A 256 13.42 -41.16 -2.65
CA VAL A 256 14.18 -40.04 -2.07
C VAL A 256 15.24 -39.55 -3.04
N ARG A 257 16.01 -40.45 -3.67
CA ARG A 257 17.04 -40.08 -4.66
C ARG A 257 16.46 -39.28 -5.82
N ASP A 258 15.33 -39.69 -6.38
CA ASP A 258 14.69 -39.02 -7.50
C ASP A 258 14.15 -37.63 -7.12
N ILE A 259 13.57 -37.51 -5.92
CA ILE A 259 13.11 -36.22 -5.39
C ILE A 259 14.29 -35.27 -5.20
N LEU A 260 15.38 -35.76 -4.59
CA LEU A 260 16.61 -35.00 -4.38
C LEU A 260 17.27 -34.57 -5.70
N LYS A 261 17.27 -35.44 -6.71
CA LYS A 261 17.75 -35.13 -8.06
C LYS A 261 16.89 -34.05 -8.72
N SER A 262 15.57 -34.19 -8.66
CA SER A 262 14.63 -33.20 -9.21
C SER A 262 14.79 -31.83 -8.56
N TYR A 263 15.06 -31.78 -7.25
CA TYR A 263 15.42 -30.55 -6.56
C TYR A 263 16.78 -30.00 -7.04
N SER A 264 17.81 -30.85 -7.13
CA SER A 264 19.15 -30.48 -7.62
C SER A 264 19.08 -29.83 -9.00
N ASP A 265 18.35 -30.42 -9.94
CA ASP A 265 18.19 -29.90 -11.30
C ASP A 265 17.53 -28.51 -11.30
N LYS A 266 16.48 -28.30 -10.48
CA LYS A 266 15.82 -26.98 -10.34
C LYS A 266 16.74 -25.88 -9.80
N ILE A 267 17.67 -26.22 -8.91
CA ILE A 267 18.61 -25.26 -8.33
C ILE A 267 19.80 -25.02 -9.27
N LYS A 268 20.35 -26.07 -9.88
CA LYS A 268 21.47 -26.01 -10.83
C LYS A 268 21.13 -25.23 -12.10
N ASP A 269 19.86 -25.19 -12.46
CA ASP A 269 19.34 -24.32 -13.51
C ASP A 269 19.50 -22.81 -13.23
N ARG A 270 19.79 -22.43 -11.98
CA ARG A 270 19.84 -21.03 -11.51
C ARG A 270 21.20 -20.66 -10.94
N PHE A 271 21.81 -21.57 -10.18
CA PHE A 271 23.02 -21.32 -9.40
C PHE A 271 24.10 -22.37 -9.66
N PHE A 272 25.34 -21.95 -9.55
CA PHE A 272 26.50 -22.81 -9.39
C PHE A 272 26.79 -22.96 -7.89
N ALA A 273 26.38 -24.09 -7.31
CA ALA A 273 26.71 -24.37 -5.92
C ALA A 273 28.21 -24.62 -5.74
N LYS A 274 28.77 -24.09 -4.65
CA LYS A 274 30.18 -24.26 -4.32
C LYS A 274 30.46 -25.71 -3.96
N LYS A 275 31.61 -26.24 -4.38
CA LYS A 275 32.01 -27.61 -4.01
C LYS A 275 32.39 -27.73 -2.54
N ASP A 276 32.96 -26.66 -2.00
CA ASP A 276 33.34 -26.52 -0.59
C ASP A 276 33.31 -25.04 -0.21
N PHE A 277 33.39 -24.73 1.08
CA PHE A 277 33.44 -23.34 1.57
C PHE A 277 34.63 -23.14 2.52
N GLU A 278 35.51 -22.20 2.15
CA GLU A 278 36.82 -22.00 2.81
C GLU A 278 36.71 -21.65 4.30
N ASN A 279 35.63 -20.94 4.70
CA ASN A 279 35.42 -20.46 6.07
C ASN A 279 34.27 -21.17 6.79
N LYS A 280 34.30 -22.50 6.83
CA LYS A 280 33.21 -23.32 7.40
C LYS A 280 32.81 -22.97 8.84
N LYS A 281 33.73 -22.43 9.63
CA LYS A 281 33.51 -22.00 11.01
C LYS A 281 32.58 -20.78 11.15
N ASN A 282 32.38 -20.01 10.09
CA ASN A 282 31.54 -18.81 10.13
C ASN A 282 30.07 -19.09 9.80
N PHE A 283 29.72 -20.33 9.52
CA PHE A 283 28.37 -20.76 9.17
C PHE A 283 27.83 -21.73 10.22
N LEU A 284 26.52 -21.77 10.37
CA LEU A 284 25.85 -22.80 11.15
C LEU A 284 26.13 -24.17 10.53
N ASN A 285 26.32 -25.19 11.37
CA ASN A 285 26.65 -26.54 10.90
C ASN A 285 25.46 -27.24 10.21
N GLU A 286 24.23 -26.83 10.54
CA GLU A 286 22.99 -27.43 10.03
C GLU A 286 22.62 -26.80 8.69
N PRO A 287 22.67 -27.55 7.57
CA PRO A 287 22.21 -27.06 6.28
C PRO A 287 20.69 -27.13 6.17
N ASP A 288 20.14 -26.29 5.29
CA ASP A 288 18.75 -26.38 4.84
C ASP A 288 18.65 -26.34 3.31
N ILE A 289 17.44 -26.53 2.76
CA ILE A 289 17.18 -26.35 1.34
C ILE A 289 16.80 -24.91 1.01
N LEU A 290 17.09 -24.48 -0.22
CA LEU A 290 16.86 -23.09 -0.63
C LEU A 290 15.39 -22.65 -0.48
N SER A 291 14.43 -23.58 -0.67
CA SER A 291 13.00 -23.29 -0.55
C SER A 291 12.52 -23.03 0.87
N ASN A 292 13.34 -23.35 1.89
CA ASN A 292 13.00 -23.18 3.29
C ASN A 292 13.53 -21.86 3.86
N LEU A 293 14.29 -21.09 3.07
CA LEU A 293 14.75 -19.76 3.49
C LEU A 293 13.56 -18.84 3.77
N ILE A 294 13.44 -18.42 5.03
CA ILE A 294 12.42 -17.45 5.47
C ILE A 294 12.94 -16.04 5.15
N VAL A 295 12.55 -15.52 3.98
CA VAL A 295 12.88 -14.16 3.57
C VAL A 295 12.00 -13.17 4.36
N LYS A 296 12.61 -12.45 5.31
CA LYS A 296 11.91 -11.48 6.15
C LYS A 296 11.50 -10.25 5.35
N SER A 297 10.37 -9.64 5.70
CA SER A 297 9.88 -8.39 5.10
C SER A 297 10.80 -7.20 5.38
N THR A 298 11.61 -7.26 6.45
CA THR A 298 12.57 -6.20 6.82
C THR A 298 13.83 -6.18 5.95
N TRP A 299 14.07 -7.21 5.14
CA TRP A 299 15.23 -7.30 4.26
C TRP A 299 14.97 -6.58 2.94
N ASN A 300 15.40 -5.33 2.86
CA ASN A 300 15.10 -4.44 1.73
C ASN A 300 16.14 -4.45 0.60
N LEU A 301 17.32 -5.02 0.85
CA LEU A 301 18.42 -5.13 -0.11
C LEU A 301 18.92 -6.59 -0.17
N LEU A 302 19.08 -7.12 -1.39
CA LEU A 302 19.64 -8.45 -1.64
C LEU A 302 20.93 -8.32 -2.46
N LEU A 303 22.02 -8.87 -1.96
CA LEU A 303 23.28 -9.02 -2.70
C LEU A 303 23.41 -10.47 -3.16
N ILE A 304 23.72 -10.66 -4.45
CA ILE A 304 23.88 -11.97 -5.07
C ILE A 304 25.27 -12.05 -5.69
N ASN A 305 26.03 -13.09 -5.35
CA ASN A 305 27.33 -13.32 -5.96
C ASN A 305 27.14 -13.81 -7.40
N GLY A 306 27.45 -12.96 -8.38
CA GLY A 306 27.34 -13.26 -9.80
C GLY A 306 28.19 -14.45 -10.25
N ARG A 307 29.25 -14.82 -9.52
CA ARG A 307 30.04 -16.04 -9.80
C ARG A 307 29.28 -17.32 -9.51
N ASP A 308 28.34 -17.27 -8.58
CA ASP A 308 27.53 -18.42 -8.16
C ASP A 308 26.20 -18.48 -8.94
N VAL A 309 25.98 -17.63 -9.93
CA VAL A 309 24.74 -17.55 -10.71
C VAL A 309 24.96 -18.09 -12.12
N LEU A 310 24.14 -19.06 -12.53
CA LEU A 310 24.10 -19.56 -13.91
C LEU A 310 23.20 -18.69 -14.79
N SER A 311 22.04 -18.28 -14.28
CA SER A 311 21.06 -17.49 -15.03
C SER A 311 20.43 -16.43 -14.12
N PRO A 312 20.83 -15.15 -14.25
CA PRO A 312 20.25 -14.05 -13.49
C PRO A 312 18.73 -13.97 -13.67
N ASP A 313 18.22 -14.12 -14.91
CA ASP A 313 16.78 -14.07 -15.21
C ASP A 313 15.98 -15.14 -14.45
N LYS A 314 16.48 -16.38 -14.41
CA LYS A 314 15.82 -17.44 -13.64
C LYS A 314 15.87 -17.19 -12.13
N VAL A 315 16.94 -16.57 -11.62
CA VAL A 315 17.01 -16.13 -10.20
C VAL A 315 15.97 -15.05 -9.92
N LEU A 316 15.90 -14.03 -10.77
CA LEU A 316 14.96 -12.91 -10.66
C LEU A 316 13.50 -13.34 -10.88
N SER A 317 13.24 -14.44 -11.59
CA SER A 317 11.89 -15.01 -11.71
C SER A 317 11.39 -15.67 -10.41
N ASN A 318 12.28 -15.96 -9.46
CA ASN A 318 11.93 -16.63 -8.22
C ASN A 318 11.37 -15.67 -7.17
N LYS A 319 10.06 -15.40 -7.26
CA LYS A 319 9.34 -14.49 -6.36
C LYS A 319 9.58 -14.75 -4.87
N SER A 320 9.78 -16.01 -4.43
CA SER A 320 9.97 -16.29 -3.01
C SER A 320 11.31 -15.79 -2.48
N LEU A 321 12.36 -15.78 -3.31
CA LEU A 321 13.69 -15.30 -2.91
C LEU A 321 13.78 -13.78 -2.89
N ILE A 322 13.06 -13.09 -3.80
CA ILE A 322 13.21 -11.65 -4.00
C ILE A 322 12.05 -10.81 -3.45
N ASN A 323 11.06 -11.44 -2.80
CA ASN A 323 9.75 -10.83 -2.52
C ASN A 323 9.87 -9.46 -1.81
N SER A 324 10.61 -9.41 -0.71
CA SER A 324 10.73 -8.23 0.16
C SER A 324 11.82 -7.24 -0.27
N CYS A 325 12.67 -7.60 -1.21
CA CYS A 325 13.82 -6.77 -1.59
C CYS A 325 13.41 -5.75 -2.65
N GLN A 326 13.65 -4.46 -2.38
CA GLN A 326 13.42 -3.37 -3.35
C GLN A 326 14.61 -3.18 -4.27
N ILE A 327 15.81 -3.47 -3.76
CA ILE A 327 17.07 -3.35 -4.50
C ILE A 327 17.77 -4.71 -4.49
N ILE A 328 18.22 -5.15 -5.67
CA ILE A 328 18.96 -6.40 -5.87
C ILE A 328 20.28 -6.05 -6.55
N VAL A 329 21.40 -6.52 -6.00
CA VAL A 329 22.73 -6.23 -6.52
C VAL A 329 23.44 -7.54 -6.86
N PHE A 330 23.74 -7.75 -8.14
CA PHE A 330 24.65 -8.79 -8.58
C PHE A 330 26.08 -8.25 -8.56
N TYR A 331 26.89 -8.65 -7.58
CA TYR A 331 28.31 -8.30 -7.52
C TYR A 331 29.17 -9.43 -8.09
N ASN A 332 30.42 -9.16 -8.46
CA ASN A 332 31.24 -10.10 -9.24
C ASN A 332 30.56 -10.53 -10.56
N SER A 333 29.75 -9.64 -11.14
CA SER A 333 28.99 -9.90 -12.37
C SER A 333 29.89 -9.88 -13.61
N LYS A 334 29.64 -10.77 -14.57
CA LYS A 334 30.28 -10.76 -15.90
C LYS A 334 29.49 -9.93 -16.94
N SER A 335 28.43 -9.25 -16.51
CA SER A 335 27.51 -8.54 -17.40
C SER A 335 28.11 -7.19 -17.81
N ASN A 336 28.85 -7.18 -18.92
CA ASN A 336 29.62 -6.00 -19.35
C ASN A 336 28.79 -4.80 -19.86
N ASN A 337 27.48 -4.93 -20.07
CA ASN A 337 26.69 -3.90 -20.78
C ASN A 337 25.52 -3.28 -19.98
N LYS A 338 25.16 -3.80 -18.79
CA LYS A 338 24.03 -3.28 -18.01
C LYS A 338 24.49 -2.93 -16.60
N THR A 339 24.42 -1.64 -16.25
CA THR A 339 24.81 -1.16 -14.92
C THR A 339 23.64 -1.21 -13.94
N ILE A 340 22.45 -0.79 -14.36
CA ILE A 340 21.23 -0.70 -13.54
C ILE A 340 19.97 -0.83 -14.39
N GLU A 341 18.91 -1.46 -13.88
CA GLU A 341 17.60 -1.55 -14.56
C GLU A 341 16.43 -1.72 -13.57
N TYR A 342 15.20 -1.44 -14.05
CA TYR A 342 13.97 -1.82 -13.35
C TYR A 342 13.47 -3.19 -13.82
N LEU A 343 13.12 -4.04 -12.87
CA LEU A 343 12.34 -5.25 -13.11
C LEU A 343 11.06 -5.18 -12.27
N GLY A 344 9.96 -4.75 -12.89
CA GLY A 344 8.73 -4.43 -12.17
C GLY A 344 8.93 -3.23 -11.25
N ASP A 345 8.79 -3.43 -9.94
CA ASP A 345 8.98 -2.42 -8.90
C ASP A 345 10.40 -2.45 -8.25
N LYS A 346 11.29 -3.32 -8.73
CA LYS A 346 12.61 -3.57 -8.14
C LYS A 346 13.75 -2.98 -8.97
N ILE A 347 14.74 -2.42 -8.29
CA ILE A 347 15.98 -1.93 -8.90
C ILE A 347 17.00 -3.07 -8.91
N VAL A 348 17.50 -3.43 -10.08
CA VAL A 348 18.56 -4.44 -10.25
C VAL A 348 19.85 -3.75 -10.68
N VAL A 349 20.93 -3.98 -9.95
CA VAL A 349 22.25 -3.36 -10.18
C VAL A 349 23.29 -4.45 -10.42
N TYR A 350 24.19 -4.23 -11.38
CA TYR A 350 25.31 -5.14 -11.66
C TYR A 350 26.64 -4.45 -11.39
N VAL A 351 27.50 -5.14 -10.66
CA VAL A 351 28.74 -4.59 -10.12
C VAL A 351 29.89 -5.57 -10.35
N ASP A 352 31.04 -5.07 -10.81
CA ASP A 352 32.06 -5.90 -11.46
C ASP A 352 32.87 -6.74 -10.47
N SER A 353 33.26 -6.16 -9.33
CA SER A 353 34.02 -6.87 -8.31
C SER A 353 33.85 -6.28 -6.92
N SER A 354 33.89 -7.12 -5.90
CA SER A 354 34.15 -6.69 -4.53
C SER A 354 35.27 -7.53 -3.90
N ARG A 355 36.15 -6.86 -3.17
CA ARG A 355 37.20 -7.50 -2.35
C ARG A 355 36.65 -8.00 -1.00
N GLU A 356 35.35 -7.83 -0.81
CA GLU A 356 34.55 -8.24 0.35
C GLU A 356 34.72 -9.71 0.74
N ALA A 357 35.55 -10.12 1.72
CA ALA A 357 35.66 -11.54 2.10
C ALA A 357 34.29 -12.16 2.44
N LEU A 358 33.47 -11.44 3.22
CA LEU A 358 32.09 -11.83 3.54
C LEU A 358 31.23 -12.05 2.29
N LEU A 359 31.39 -11.20 1.27
CA LEU A 359 30.66 -11.33 0.01
C LEU A 359 31.12 -12.58 -0.76
N ASN A 360 32.43 -12.86 -0.79
CA ASN A 360 32.93 -14.02 -1.52
C ASN A 360 32.55 -15.35 -0.84
N ASP A 361 32.41 -15.37 0.49
CA ASP A 361 31.97 -16.56 1.23
C ASP A 361 30.50 -16.89 0.99
N ASN A 362 29.64 -15.88 0.85
CA ASN A 362 28.20 -16.05 0.68
C ASN A 362 27.79 -16.06 -0.81
N THR A 363 26.66 -16.70 -1.08
CA THR A 363 26.01 -16.71 -2.41
C THR A 363 24.88 -15.68 -2.43
N LEU A 364 24.09 -15.61 -1.36
CA LEU A 364 23.00 -14.66 -1.15
C LEU A 364 23.23 -13.93 0.17
N ILE A 365 23.04 -12.61 0.17
CA ILE A 365 23.13 -11.80 1.38
C ILE A 365 21.94 -10.86 1.43
N TYR A 366 21.11 -11.01 2.45
CA TYR A 366 20.00 -10.10 2.72
C TYR A 366 20.42 -9.05 3.74
N ILE A 367 20.03 -7.81 3.49
CA ILE A 367 20.40 -6.65 4.30
C ILE A 367 19.14 -5.87 4.66
N ASP A 368 18.97 -5.57 5.95
CA ASP A 368 17.88 -4.73 6.44
C ASP A 368 18.19 -3.22 6.36
N SER A 369 17.24 -2.37 6.74
CA SER A 369 17.42 -0.91 6.75
C SER A 369 18.50 -0.42 7.73
N GLU A 370 18.88 -1.21 8.73
CA GLU A 370 19.97 -0.92 9.68
C GLU A 370 21.33 -1.49 9.22
N ASN A 371 21.39 -2.02 8.01
CA ASN A 371 22.53 -2.71 7.39
C ASN A 371 22.96 -4.00 8.10
N LYS A 372 22.08 -4.64 8.87
CA LYS A 372 22.38 -5.97 9.43
C LYS A 372 22.30 -7.02 8.33
N VAL A 373 23.33 -7.84 8.27
CA VAL A 373 23.51 -8.88 7.26
C VAL A 373 22.89 -10.19 7.73
N ASN A 374 22.20 -10.87 6.81
CA ASN A 374 21.85 -12.29 6.91
C ASN A 374 22.40 -12.99 5.64
N GLY A 375 23.53 -13.67 5.79
CA GLY A 375 24.25 -14.31 4.71
C GLY A 375 23.90 -15.79 4.54
N PHE A 376 23.94 -16.28 3.32
CA PHE A 376 23.69 -17.67 2.95
C PHE A 376 24.68 -18.14 1.88
N ALA A 377 25.32 -19.29 2.10
CA ALA A 377 26.18 -19.95 1.12
C ALA A 377 25.48 -21.17 0.52
N LEU A 378 25.47 -21.29 -0.81
CA LEU A 378 24.95 -22.45 -1.52
C LEU A 378 26.10 -23.43 -1.83
N VAL A 379 26.05 -24.63 -1.26
CA VAL A 379 27.14 -25.62 -1.28
C VAL A 379 26.60 -26.99 -1.67
N GLU A 380 27.35 -27.76 -2.43
CA GLU A 380 27.05 -29.16 -2.73
C GLU A 380 27.29 -30.04 -1.47
N LYS A 381 26.24 -30.69 -0.97
CA LYS A 381 26.33 -31.71 0.09
C LYS A 381 26.14 -33.10 -0.51
N LYS A 382 27.09 -33.99 -0.21
CA LYS A 382 26.97 -35.42 -0.51
C LYS A 382 26.18 -36.10 0.61
N LEU A 383 25.10 -36.79 0.26
CA LEU A 383 24.27 -37.58 1.16
C LEU A 383 24.58 -39.07 0.91
N GLU A 384 25.36 -39.69 1.79
CA GLU A 384 25.92 -41.02 1.52
C GLU A 384 24.86 -42.13 1.58
N SER A 385 23.89 -41.99 2.49
CA SER A 385 22.79 -42.94 2.68
C SER A 385 21.96 -43.16 1.41
N VAL A 386 21.76 -42.11 0.61
CA VAL A 386 20.97 -42.13 -0.64
C VAL A 386 21.87 -42.19 -1.88
N GLY A 387 23.14 -41.79 -1.76
CA GLY A 387 24.10 -41.73 -2.87
C GLY A 387 23.79 -40.58 -3.83
N ALA A 388 23.44 -39.40 -3.30
CA ALA A 388 23.11 -38.22 -4.07
C ALA A 388 23.96 -37.01 -3.62
N THR A 389 24.25 -36.10 -4.55
CA THR A 389 24.88 -34.81 -4.25
C THR A 389 23.91 -33.69 -4.62
N ILE A 390 23.54 -32.89 -3.63
CA ILE A 390 22.53 -31.84 -3.78
C ILE A 390 23.04 -30.48 -3.29
N PRO A 391 22.59 -29.38 -3.90
CA PRO A 391 22.88 -28.04 -3.41
C PRO A 391 22.04 -27.72 -2.17
N VAL A 392 22.71 -27.47 -1.05
CA VAL A 392 22.11 -27.05 0.22
C VAL A 392 22.59 -25.65 0.60
N VAL A 393 21.86 -25.00 1.49
CA VAL A 393 22.16 -23.67 1.99
C VAL A 393 22.67 -23.75 3.42
N TYR A 394 23.78 -23.08 3.67
CA TYR A 394 24.30 -22.83 5.02
C TYR A 394 24.09 -21.38 5.39
N SER A 395 23.50 -21.13 6.56
CA SER A 395 23.29 -19.79 7.10
C SER A 395 24.57 -19.27 7.75
N TYR A 396 24.94 -18.04 7.46
CA TYR A 396 26.07 -17.38 8.08
C TYR A 396 25.73 -17.09 9.56
N ASP A 397 26.57 -17.53 10.49
CA ASP A 397 26.30 -17.54 11.93
C ASP A 397 26.36 -16.13 12.54
N GLN A 398 27.21 -15.27 11.98
CA GLN A 398 27.37 -13.90 12.44
C GLN A 398 26.41 -12.97 11.68
N ASN A 399 25.78 -12.01 12.38
CA ASN A 399 24.95 -10.98 11.74
C ASN A 399 25.65 -9.61 11.79
N PRO A 400 26.79 -9.42 11.09
CA PRO A 400 27.52 -8.16 11.14
C PRO A 400 26.73 -7.02 10.50
N LYS A 401 27.11 -5.78 10.83
CA LYS A 401 26.66 -4.62 10.06
C LYS A 401 27.64 -4.36 8.91
N LEU A 402 27.11 -4.20 7.70
CA LEU A 402 27.92 -3.92 6.51
C LEU A 402 28.00 -2.41 6.25
N ASN A 403 29.19 -1.89 5.95
CA ASN A 403 29.32 -0.57 5.37
C ASN A 403 29.24 -0.69 3.84
N LEU A 404 28.05 -0.45 3.29
CA LEU A 404 27.78 -0.58 1.85
C LEU A 404 28.69 0.31 1.00
N ALA A 405 28.99 1.53 1.45
CA ALA A 405 29.85 2.45 0.70
C ALA A 405 31.27 1.89 0.55
N LYS A 406 31.80 1.24 1.59
CA LYS A 406 33.11 0.57 1.53
C LYS A 406 33.06 -0.67 0.63
N VAL A 407 31.98 -1.44 0.73
CA VAL A 407 31.84 -2.70 -0.03
C VAL A 407 31.78 -2.48 -1.54
N PHE A 408 31.20 -1.36 -1.98
CA PHE A 408 31.09 -1.01 -3.39
C PHE A 408 32.12 0.01 -3.86
N GLU A 409 33.10 0.38 -3.03
CA GLU A 409 34.05 1.49 -3.27
C GLU A 409 34.65 1.48 -4.68
N ASP A 410 35.12 0.31 -5.14
CA ASP A 410 35.72 0.10 -6.47
C ASP A 410 34.80 0.46 -7.65
N ASN A 411 33.48 0.56 -7.43
CA ASN A 411 32.49 0.84 -8.47
C ASN A 411 31.76 2.17 -8.24
N LEU A 412 31.91 2.79 -7.05
CA LEU A 412 31.17 4.00 -6.69
C LEU A 412 31.51 5.18 -7.59
N GLU A 413 32.78 5.36 -7.95
CA GLU A 413 33.19 6.47 -8.81
C GLU A 413 32.56 6.37 -10.20
N ARG A 414 32.58 5.17 -10.80
CA ARG A 414 31.92 4.90 -12.09
C ARG A 414 30.42 5.22 -12.00
N LEU A 415 29.73 4.69 -11.00
CA LEU A 415 28.29 4.92 -10.83
C LEU A 415 27.93 6.40 -10.60
N LEU A 416 28.79 7.14 -9.91
CA LEU A 416 28.61 8.59 -9.71
C LEU A 416 28.83 9.36 -11.01
N LEU A 417 29.80 8.96 -11.83
CA LEU A 417 30.05 9.53 -13.15
C LEU A 417 28.88 9.23 -14.10
N ASP A 418 28.43 7.97 -14.16
CA ASP A 418 27.28 7.54 -14.94
C ASP A 418 26.03 8.34 -14.51
N TYR A 419 25.80 8.51 -13.21
CA TYR A 419 24.70 9.36 -12.72
C TYR A 419 24.79 10.81 -13.22
N GLU A 420 25.99 11.41 -13.19
CA GLU A 420 26.19 12.76 -13.73
C GLU A 420 25.95 12.81 -15.26
N GLU A 421 26.33 11.77 -15.99
CA GLU A 421 26.15 11.66 -17.43
C GLU A 421 24.67 11.46 -17.81
N GLU A 422 23.96 10.55 -17.16
CA GLU A 422 22.53 10.32 -17.39
C GLU A 422 21.69 11.55 -17.07
N LEU A 423 22.07 12.33 -16.04
CA LEU A 423 21.47 13.65 -15.78
C LEU A 423 21.70 14.64 -16.93
N LYS A 424 22.91 14.67 -17.53
CA LYS A 424 23.22 15.55 -18.68
C LYS A 424 22.48 15.12 -19.95
N ASN A 425 22.35 13.81 -20.16
CA ASN A 425 21.68 13.22 -21.32
C ASN A 425 20.15 13.19 -21.17
N GLU A 426 19.62 13.69 -20.05
CA GLU A 426 18.18 13.78 -19.75
C GLU A 426 17.48 12.42 -19.64
N ASN A 427 18.22 11.38 -19.30
CA ASN A 427 17.67 10.05 -19.04
C ASN A 427 17.19 9.94 -17.59
N LEU A 428 16.09 10.62 -17.31
CA LEU A 428 15.62 10.85 -15.94
C LEU A 428 15.17 9.58 -15.21
N ASP A 429 14.65 8.58 -15.93
CA ASP A 429 14.31 7.28 -15.32
C ASP A 429 15.58 6.59 -14.77
N VAL A 430 16.65 6.46 -15.58
CA VAL A 430 17.90 5.81 -15.16
C VAL A 430 18.60 6.60 -14.06
N SER A 431 18.67 7.93 -14.18
CA SER A 431 19.26 8.78 -13.14
C SER A 431 18.53 8.63 -11.80
N THR A 432 17.19 8.50 -11.81
CA THR A 432 16.40 8.28 -10.59
C THR A 432 16.72 6.93 -9.96
N MET A 433 16.86 5.87 -10.75
CA MET A 433 17.29 4.55 -10.26
C MET A 433 18.65 4.62 -9.58
N MET A 434 19.63 5.26 -10.23
CA MET A 434 20.97 5.44 -9.70
C MET A 434 20.96 6.25 -8.40
N PHE A 435 20.16 7.32 -8.33
CA PHE A 435 19.99 8.11 -7.12
C PHE A 435 19.47 7.26 -5.95
N LEU A 436 18.41 6.47 -6.15
CA LEU A 436 17.84 5.61 -5.11
C LEU A 436 18.83 4.56 -4.62
N PHE A 437 19.56 3.94 -5.55
CA PHE A 437 20.61 2.98 -5.21
C PHE A 437 21.74 3.63 -4.41
N LEU A 438 22.32 4.72 -4.92
CA LEU A 438 23.46 5.41 -4.29
C LEU A 438 23.05 6.04 -2.94
N LYS A 439 21.80 6.50 -2.78
CA LYS A 439 21.23 6.92 -1.49
C LYS A 439 21.20 5.74 -0.51
N ARG A 440 20.73 4.55 -0.94
CA ARG A 440 20.70 3.34 -0.10
C ARG A 440 22.10 2.89 0.35
N VAL A 441 23.12 3.09 -0.50
CA VAL A 441 24.53 2.80 -0.20
C VAL A 441 25.15 3.82 0.77
N GLY A 442 24.50 4.96 1.01
CA GLY A 442 24.93 5.97 1.97
C GLY A 442 25.68 7.16 1.36
N LEU A 443 25.53 7.41 0.05
CA LEU A 443 26.25 8.46 -0.68
C LEU A 443 25.41 9.72 -0.95
N GLN A 444 24.40 9.96 -0.12
CA GLN A 444 23.47 11.08 -0.30
C GLN A 444 24.17 12.44 -0.44
N GLN A 445 25.26 12.68 0.29
CA GLN A 445 26.01 13.94 0.18
C GLN A 445 26.66 14.11 -1.20
N LYS A 446 27.33 13.06 -1.72
CA LYS A 446 27.94 13.11 -3.06
C LYS A 446 26.90 13.32 -4.16
N LEU A 447 25.73 12.67 -4.04
CA LEU A 447 24.60 12.87 -4.95
C LEU A 447 24.08 14.32 -4.91
N THR A 448 23.96 14.88 -3.70
CA THR A 448 23.56 16.27 -3.49
C THR A 448 24.52 17.22 -4.21
N ASP A 449 25.82 16.98 -4.10
CA ASP A 449 26.83 17.82 -4.75
C ASP A 449 26.78 17.71 -6.28
N ILE A 450 26.53 16.52 -6.83
CA ILE A 450 26.34 16.32 -8.28
C ILE A 450 25.11 17.07 -8.79
N ILE A 451 23.96 16.94 -8.10
CA ILE A 451 22.73 17.64 -8.47
C ILE A 451 22.96 19.15 -8.39
N LYS A 452 23.61 19.65 -7.34
CA LYS A 452 23.93 21.06 -7.22
C LYS A 452 24.76 21.57 -8.39
N LYS A 453 25.81 20.83 -8.78
CA LYS A 453 26.61 21.15 -9.97
C LYS A 453 25.78 21.13 -11.25
N HIS A 454 24.87 20.17 -11.39
CA HIS A 454 23.99 20.05 -12.56
C HIS A 454 23.02 21.25 -12.66
N LEU A 455 22.39 21.64 -11.54
CA LEU A 455 21.52 22.82 -11.47
C LEU A 455 22.31 24.13 -11.67
N GLN A 456 23.54 24.21 -11.17
CA GLN A 456 24.41 25.39 -11.35
C GLN A 456 24.80 25.65 -12.81
N LYS A 457 24.93 24.60 -13.65
CA LYS A 457 25.33 24.76 -15.07
C LYS A 457 24.37 25.63 -15.87
N ASP A 458 23.11 25.71 -15.46
CA ASP A 458 22.09 26.48 -16.16
C ASP A 458 21.39 27.51 -15.26
N PHE A 459 22.06 27.93 -14.19
CA PHE A 459 21.51 28.77 -13.12
C PHE A 459 20.71 30.01 -13.60
N TYR A 460 21.11 30.63 -14.72
CA TYR A 460 20.43 31.80 -15.28
C TYR A 460 19.29 31.48 -16.25
N ALA A 461 19.11 30.22 -16.64
CA ALA A 461 18.05 29.76 -17.55
C ALA A 461 17.03 28.86 -16.85
N GLY A 462 17.45 28.06 -15.87
CA GLY A 462 16.58 27.24 -15.03
C GLY A 462 15.89 26.05 -15.71
N ASN A 463 16.31 25.67 -16.91
CA ASN A 463 15.79 24.53 -17.64
C ASN A 463 16.02 23.20 -16.91
N ASN A 464 17.20 22.98 -16.31
CA ASN A 464 17.54 21.75 -15.60
C ASN A 464 16.63 21.51 -14.40
N TYR A 465 16.37 22.56 -13.60
CA TYR A 465 15.41 22.49 -12.49
C TYR A 465 14.00 22.20 -13.00
N LYS A 466 13.56 22.93 -14.03
CA LYS A 466 12.22 22.78 -14.60
C LYS A 466 11.97 21.36 -15.11
N LYS A 467 12.92 20.80 -15.88
CA LYS A 467 12.83 19.42 -16.38
C LYS A 467 12.73 18.39 -15.26
N LEU A 468 13.59 18.51 -14.24
CA LEU A 468 13.56 17.60 -13.08
C LEU A 468 12.23 17.69 -12.32
N THR A 469 11.77 18.90 -12.05
CA THR A 469 10.52 19.13 -11.30
C THR A 469 9.27 18.70 -12.07
N GLU A 470 9.20 18.94 -13.38
CA GLU A 470 8.13 18.43 -14.25
C GLU A 470 8.11 16.90 -14.28
N TYR A 471 9.27 16.26 -14.41
CA TYR A 471 9.39 14.80 -14.34
C TYR A 471 8.91 14.25 -13.00
N PHE A 472 9.39 14.76 -11.86
CA PHE A 472 8.99 14.28 -10.54
C PHE A 472 7.51 14.56 -10.23
N ALA A 473 6.96 15.67 -10.72
CA ALA A 473 5.53 15.94 -10.63
C ALA A 473 4.71 14.91 -11.43
N SER A 474 5.15 14.54 -12.64
CA SER A 474 4.46 13.52 -13.47
C SER A 474 4.48 12.11 -12.86
N LYS A 475 5.47 11.83 -12.00
CA LYS A 475 5.62 10.55 -11.27
C LYS A 475 5.02 10.60 -9.86
N GLU A 476 4.34 11.69 -9.48
CA GLU A 476 3.77 11.91 -8.14
C GLU A 476 4.80 11.77 -6.99
N ASN A 477 6.06 12.14 -7.23
CA ASN A 477 7.15 11.99 -6.26
C ASN A 477 7.50 13.32 -5.57
N ASP A 478 6.70 13.70 -4.58
CA ASP A 478 6.89 14.94 -3.81
C ASP A 478 8.19 14.96 -3.00
N GLU A 479 8.68 13.81 -2.50
CA GLU A 479 9.95 13.76 -1.76
C GLU A 479 11.13 14.18 -2.64
N ALA A 480 11.22 13.64 -3.86
CA ALA A 480 12.26 13.99 -4.82
C ALA A 480 12.15 15.47 -5.23
N TYR A 481 10.93 15.96 -5.46
CA TYR A 481 10.70 17.39 -5.77
C TYR A 481 11.28 18.29 -4.67
N TYR A 482 10.92 18.05 -3.41
CA TYR A 482 11.39 18.87 -2.29
C TYR A 482 12.90 18.76 -2.06
N PHE A 483 13.48 17.59 -2.34
CA PHE A 483 14.93 17.40 -2.28
C PHE A 483 15.66 18.26 -3.32
N ILE A 484 15.20 18.28 -4.57
CA ILE A 484 15.76 19.15 -5.63
C ILE A 484 15.57 20.63 -5.27
N GLU A 485 14.41 21.01 -4.75
CA GLU A 485 14.15 22.39 -4.36
C GLU A 485 15.06 22.88 -3.22
N ASN A 486 15.34 22.03 -2.21
CA ASN A 486 16.31 22.39 -1.18
C ASN A 486 17.74 22.53 -1.75
N CYS A 487 18.13 21.68 -2.71
CA CYS A 487 19.41 21.84 -3.41
C CYS A 487 19.48 23.19 -4.15
N LEU A 488 18.41 23.56 -4.85
CA LEU A 488 18.31 24.86 -5.54
C LEU A 488 18.41 26.03 -4.56
N SER A 489 17.71 25.97 -3.42
CA SER A 489 17.78 27.03 -2.40
C SER A 489 19.21 27.28 -1.93
N GLU A 490 19.97 26.22 -1.66
CA GLU A 490 21.37 26.33 -1.24
C GLU A 490 22.24 26.95 -2.35
N ILE A 491 22.01 26.60 -3.61
CA ILE A 491 22.72 27.18 -4.76
C ILE A 491 22.45 28.68 -4.86
N ILE A 492 21.18 29.11 -4.82
CA ILE A 492 20.82 30.53 -4.95
C ILE A 492 21.47 31.34 -3.82
N ILE A 493 21.41 30.85 -2.59
CA ILE A 493 22.05 31.51 -1.43
C ILE A 493 23.55 31.65 -1.65
N THR A 494 24.23 30.57 -2.06
CA THR A 494 25.68 30.61 -2.29
C THR A 494 26.05 31.55 -3.44
N MET A 495 25.39 31.41 -4.59
CA MET A 495 25.65 32.22 -5.78
C MET A 495 25.37 33.71 -5.55
N SER A 496 24.38 34.04 -4.72
CA SER A 496 24.01 35.44 -4.45
C SER A 496 25.15 36.30 -3.92
N LYS A 497 26.18 35.70 -3.33
CA LYS A 497 27.34 36.43 -2.79
C LYS A 497 28.27 36.99 -3.87
N ASP A 498 28.25 36.40 -5.06
CA ASP A 498 29.23 36.64 -6.12
C ASP A 498 28.62 37.30 -7.37
N ILE A 499 27.31 37.54 -7.38
CA ILE A 499 26.57 38.03 -8.55
C ILE A 499 25.77 39.29 -8.20
N LYS A 500 25.43 40.08 -9.23
CA LYS A 500 24.71 41.34 -9.04
C LYS A 500 23.24 41.12 -8.71
N ASP A 501 22.64 42.04 -7.97
CA ASP A 501 21.25 41.96 -7.53
C ASP A 501 20.23 41.74 -8.67
N ASP A 502 20.35 42.46 -9.79
CA ASP A 502 19.45 42.28 -10.95
C ASP A 502 19.46 40.85 -11.48
N GLN A 503 20.62 40.18 -11.42
CA GLN A 503 20.77 38.80 -11.84
C GLN A 503 20.11 37.84 -10.83
N ILE A 504 20.20 38.14 -9.53
CA ILE A 504 19.51 37.38 -8.47
C ILE A 504 18.00 37.49 -8.63
N LEU A 505 17.50 38.69 -8.90
CA LEU A 505 16.06 38.92 -9.12
C LEU A 505 15.56 38.17 -10.36
N HIS A 506 16.33 38.20 -11.44
CA HIS A 506 16.03 37.40 -12.63
C HIS A 506 15.92 35.91 -12.31
N VAL A 507 16.91 35.37 -11.59
CA VAL A 507 16.93 33.98 -11.11
C VAL A 507 15.70 33.66 -10.26
N LEU A 508 15.39 34.47 -9.24
CA LEU A 508 14.22 34.25 -8.38
C LEU A 508 12.90 34.24 -9.17
N ASN A 509 12.80 35.03 -10.23
CA ASN A 509 11.63 35.06 -11.09
C ASN A 509 11.53 33.87 -12.06
N LEU A 510 12.64 33.19 -12.36
CA LEU A 510 12.66 32.00 -13.22
C LEU A 510 12.23 30.72 -12.48
N TYR A 511 12.59 30.59 -11.21
CA TYR A 511 12.39 29.35 -10.44
C TYR A 511 11.06 29.36 -9.67
N ASN A 512 10.14 28.44 -10.01
CA ASN A 512 8.86 28.29 -9.33
C ASN A 512 8.98 27.38 -8.09
N PHE A 513 8.98 27.98 -6.89
CA PHE A 513 9.05 27.25 -5.62
C PHE A 513 7.67 26.72 -5.22
N LYS A 514 7.54 25.40 -5.05
CA LYS A 514 6.34 24.76 -4.50
C LYS A 514 6.32 24.87 -2.97
N ASN A 515 7.47 24.77 -2.31
CA ASN A 515 7.55 24.90 -0.86
C ASN A 515 7.94 26.33 -0.44
N GLN A 516 6.96 27.08 0.05
CA GLN A 516 7.15 28.45 0.53
C GLN A 516 8.26 28.58 1.58
N LYS A 517 8.50 27.56 2.41
CA LYS A 517 9.57 27.60 3.43
C LYS A 517 10.96 27.69 2.79
N ASN A 518 11.19 27.00 1.68
CA ASN A 518 12.45 27.04 0.94
C ASN A 518 12.65 28.41 0.29
N LEU A 519 11.61 28.98 -0.30
CA LEU A 519 11.64 30.34 -0.85
C LEU A 519 11.94 31.38 0.24
N PHE A 520 11.27 31.33 1.38
CA PHE A 520 11.57 32.24 2.51
C PHE A 520 13.01 32.07 3.01
N LYS A 521 13.50 30.83 3.14
CA LYS A 521 14.92 30.56 3.48
C LYS A 521 15.87 31.22 2.49
N VAL A 522 15.58 31.18 1.19
CA VAL A 522 16.38 31.88 0.18
C VAL A 522 16.32 33.39 0.41
N LEU A 523 15.14 33.98 0.47
CA LEU A 523 14.96 35.42 0.63
C LEU A 523 15.66 35.98 1.88
N GLU A 524 15.65 35.26 2.99
CA GLU A 524 16.33 35.69 4.22
C GLU A 524 17.86 35.69 4.09
N ASN A 525 18.43 34.81 3.25
CA ASN A 525 19.87 34.55 3.23
C ASN A 525 20.59 35.05 1.97
N ILE A 526 19.88 35.50 0.92
CA ILE A 526 20.53 36.08 -0.26
C ILE A 526 21.24 37.40 0.08
N HIS A 527 22.38 37.63 -0.57
CA HIS A 527 23.02 38.93 -0.56
C HIS A 527 22.35 39.84 -1.60
N LEU A 528 21.98 41.06 -1.19
CA LEU A 528 21.48 42.09 -2.08
C LEU A 528 22.10 43.40 -1.61
N ASP A 529 22.79 44.11 -2.50
CA ASP A 529 23.29 45.45 -2.24
C ASP A 529 22.10 46.42 -2.04
N LYS A 530 22.27 47.43 -1.18
CA LYS A 530 21.16 48.30 -0.80
C LYS A 530 20.63 49.09 -2.00
N GLU A 531 19.33 49.00 -2.27
CA GLU A 531 18.50 50.15 -2.62
C GLU A 531 17.01 49.85 -2.40
N GLU A 532 16.27 50.85 -1.90
CA GLU A 532 14.84 50.78 -1.60
C GLU A 532 13.99 50.33 -2.80
N ASN A 533 14.53 50.45 -4.02
CA ASN A 533 13.92 49.97 -5.27
C ASN A 533 13.82 48.44 -5.34
N MET A 534 14.76 47.70 -4.73
CA MET A 534 14.74 46.24 -4.71
C MET A 534 13.59 45.66 -3.90
N LEU A 535 13.10 46.41 -2.90
CA LEU A 535 11.92 46.04 -2.12
C LEU A 535 10.71 45.80 -3.03
N PHE A 536 10.46 46.71 -3.98
CA PHE A 536 9.30 46.62 -4.86
C PHE A 536 9.47 45.51 -5.90
N LEU A 537 10.67 45.34 -6.46
CA LEU A 537 10.94 44.28 -7.42
C LEU A 537 10.76 42.88 -6.81
N ILE A 538 11.27 42.66 -5.59
CA ILE A 538 11.04 41.39 -4.88
C ILE A 538 9.56 41.21 -4.57
N SER A 539 8.87 42.26 -4.15
CA SER A 539 7.44 42.18 -3.87
C SER A 539 6.62 41.82 -5.11
N ASP A 540 6.95 42.39 -6.28
CA ASP A 540 6.30 42.07 -7.55
C ASP A 540 6.53 40.60 -7.94
N ILE A 541 7.71 40.04 -7.67
CA ILE A 541 8.01 38.60 -7.91
C ILE A 541 7.20 37.71 -6.96
N LEU A 542 7.12 38.07 -5.68
CA LEU A 542 6.43 37.25 -4.67
C LEU A 542 4.92 37.30 -4.80
N ASP A 543 4.34 38.46 -5.14
CA ASP A 543 2.91 38.60 -5.39
C ASP A 543 2.46 37.75 -6.59
N LYS A 544 3.24 37.70 -7.68
CA LYS A 544 3.00 36.78 -8.82
C LYS A 544 2.99 35.30 -8.40
N ASN A 545 3.75 34.94 -7.36
CA ASN A 545 3.80 33.59 -6.82
C ASN A 545 2.82 33.37 -5.65
N ASN A 546 1.89 34.31 -5.41
CA ASN A 546 0.93 34.28 -4.29
C ASN A 546 1.59 34.18 -2.90
N VAL A 547 2.71 34.86 -2.69
CA VAL A 547 3.46 34.85 -1.43
C VAL A 547 3.40 36.22 -0.75
N ASP A 548 2.73 36.29 0.41
CA ASP A 548 2.62 37.51 1.22
C ASP A 548 3.77 37.62 2.25
N TRP A 549 4.89 38.17 1.81
CA TRP A 549 6.07 38.38 2.67
C TRP A 549 5.99 39.62 3.59
N TRP A 550 5.04 40.53 3.34
CA TRP A 550 4.85 41.74 4.13
C TRP A 550 4.42 41.42 5.56
N LYS A 551 3.56 40.41 5.72
CA LYS A 551 3.02 39.97 7.02
C LYS A 551 4.10 39.63 8.06
N ASN A 552 5.22 39.06 7.61
CA ASN A 552 6.29 38.59 8.51
C ASN A 552 7.48 39.56 8.60
N ASN A 553 7.41 40.70 7.89
CA ASN A 553 8.52 41.65 7.79
C ASN A 553 9.84 40.99 7.33
N THR A 554 9.78 40.05 6.39
CA THR A 554 10.98 39.34 5.87
C THR A 554 11.98 40.35 5.31
N ARG A 555 13.27 40.20 5.64
CA ARG A 555 14.34 41.17 5.34
C ARG A 555 14.04 42.62 5.78
N ASN A 556 13.25 42.84 6.83
CA ASN A 556 12.87 44.19 7.28
C ASN A 556 12.18 45.03 6.17
N CYS A 557 11.38 44.37 5.31
CA CYS A 557 10.69 45.00 4.19
C CYS A 557 9.81 46.19 4.61
N LEU A 558 9.12 46.10 5.76
CA LEU A 558 8.30 47.19 6.31
C LEU A 558 9.16 48.34 6.86
N VAL A 559 10.29 48.05 7.52
CA VAL A 559 11.23 49.07 8.01
C VAL A 559 11.79 49.87 6.84
N THR A 560 12.13 49.18 5.76
CA THR A 560 12.64 49.78 4.52
C THR A 560 11.56 50.64 3.85
N LEU A 561 10.32 50.16 3.80
CA LEU A 561 9.16 50.91 3.27
C LEU A 561 8.94 52.22 4.05
N LEU A 562 8.96 52.16 5.38
CA LEU A 562 8.82 53.35 6.24
C LEU A 562 9.99 54.33 6.02
N GLY A 563 11.22 53.83 5.87
CA GLY A 563 12.39 54.65 5.55
C GLY A 563 12.26 55.36 4.20
N TYR A 564 11.80 54.63 3.17
CA TYR A 564 11.53 55.18 1.84
C TYR A 564 10.48 56.29 1.90
N ALA A 565 9.36 56.06 2.58
CA ALA A 565 8.29 57.05 2.71
C ALA A 565 8.79 58.36 3.34
N ASN A 566 9.62 58.26 4.39
CA ASN A 566 10.20 59.42 5.06
C ASN A 566 11.18 60.21 4.17
N LYS A 567 11.85 59.55 3.24
CA LYS A 567 12.84 60.18 2.35
C LYS A 567 12.20 60.98 1.21
N TYR A 568 11.15 60.45 0.57
CA TYR A 568 10.57 61.05 -0.65
C TYR A 568 9.36 61.96 -0.39
N MET A 569 8.58 61.74 0.67
CA MET A 569 7.53 62.64 1.17
C MET A 569 6.57 63.26 0.12
N THR A 570 6.12 62.49 -0.88
CA THR A 570 5.12 62.95 -1.85
C THR A 570 3.70 62.53 -1.47
N ARG A 571 2.70 63.30 -1.92
CA ARG A 571 1.28 62.94 -1.77
C ARG A 571 0.98 61.71 -2.63
N GLU A 572 0.25 60.73 -2.07
CA GLU A 572 -0.15 59.50 -2.78
C GLU A 572 1.06 58.74 -3.35
N LEU A 573 2.11 58.61 -2.53
CA LEU A 573 3.36 57.92 -2.88
C LEU A 573 3.16 56.44 -3.26
N PHE A 574 2.19 55.76 -2.66
CA PHE A 574 1.95 54.33 -2.84
C PHE A 574 0.57 54.02 -3.43
N ASP A 575 0.49 53.06 -4.34
CA ASP A 575 -0.79 52.45 -4.74
C ASP A 575 -1.20 51.38 -3.71
N ILE A 576 -2.34 51.62 -3.04
CA ILE A 576 -2.89 50.75 -2.01
C ILE A 576 -3.21 49.35 -2.57
N ASN A 577 -3.59 49.26 -3.84
CA ASN A 577 -4.01 48.02 -4.48
C ASN A 577 -2.88 47.33 -5.26
N LYS A 578 -1.63 47.80 -5.12
CA LYS A 578 -0.49 47.25 -5.88
C LYS A 578 -0.26 45.74 -5.64
N TYR A 579 -0.46 45.27 -4.40
CA TYR A 579 -0.25 43.87 -4.00
C TYR A 579 -1.49 43.31 -3.30
N GLN A 580 -1.69 41.99 -3.34
CA GLN A 580 -2.81 41.31 -2.69
C GLN A 580 -2.73 41.30 -1.14
N SER A 581 -1.62 41.79 -0.58
CA SER A 581 -1.35 41.78 0.86
C SER A 581 -2.19 42.82 1.62
N LYS A 582 -2.93 42.36 2.63
CA LYS A 582 -3.64 43.24 3.57
C LYS A 582 -2.67 44.10 4.38
N THR A 583 -1.50 43.56 4.72
CA THR A 583 -0.45 44.29 5.45
C THR A 583 0.08 45.42 4.58
N TRP A 584 0.33 45.19 3.29
CA TRP A 584 0.70 46.26 2.35
C TRP A 584 -0.36 47.36 2.28
N ALA A 585 -1.63 46.99 2.05
CA ALA A 585 -2.72 47.95 1.87
C ALA A 585 -2.85 48.89 3.08
N LEU A 586 -2.74 48.34 4.30
CA LEU A 586 -2.76 49.12 5.54
C LEU A 586 -1.57 50.11 5.60
N HIS A 587 -0.35 49.65 5.32
CA HIS A 587 0.85 50.49 5.36
C HIS A 587 0.82 51.59 4.29
N ALA A 588 0.46 51.24 3.05
CA ALA A 588 0.35 52.18 1.94
C ALA A 588 -0.68 53.28 2.23
N ALA A 589 -1.86 52.92 2.73
CA ALA A 589 -2.92 53.86 3.08
C ALA A 589 -2.48 54.82 4.19
N THR A 590 -1.92 54.29 5.29
CA THR A 590 -1.47 55.11 6.43
C THR A 590 -0.31 56.04 6.03
N LEU A 591 0.68 55.55 5.27
CA LEU A 591 1.82 56.36 4.83
C LEU A 591 1.42 57.47 3.86
N ASN A 592 0.54 57.20 2.90
CA ASN A 592 -0.02 58.22 2.02
C ASN A 592 -0.73 59.31 2.81
N MET A 593 -1.40 58.91 3.90
CA MET A 593 -2.10 59.84 4.77
C MET A 593 -1.14 60.72 5.57
N ILE A 594 -0.10 60.14 6.18
CA ILE A 594 0.97 60.88 6.86
C ILE A 594 1.62 61.89 5.90
N CYS A 595 1.97 61.47 4.69
CA CYS A 595 2.58 62.34 3.69
C CYS A 595 1.65 63.50 3.28
N THR A 596 0.35 63.21 3.12
CA THR A 596 -0.66 64.23 2.81
C THR A 596 -0.75 65.28 3.91
N ILE A 597 -0.80 64.86 5.17
CA ILE A 597 -0.89 65.80 6.30
C ILE A 597 0.42 66.57 6.47
N LYS A 598 1.59 65.94 6.38
CA LYS A 598 2.89 66.62 6.41
C LYS A 598 2.98 67.73 5.36
N LYS A 599 2.58 67.45 4.12
CA LYS A 599 2.53 68.47 3.06
C LYS A 599 1.64 69.65 3.44
N LYS A 600 0.48 69.40 4.05
CA LYS A 600 -0.42 70.46 4.51
C LYS A 600 0.15 71.29 5.66
N VAL A 601 0.93 70.67 6.54
CA VAL A 601 1.70 71.40 7.58
C VAL A 601 2.76 72.31 6.92
N PHE A 602 3.51 71.83 5.93
CA PHE A 602 4.48 72.66 5.19
C PHE A 602 3.81 73.83 4.44
N GLU A 603 2.63 73.60 3.86
CA GLU A 603 1.80 74.62 3.21
C GLU A 603 1.12 75.58 4.22
N LYS A 604 1.29 75.37 5.53
CA LYS A 604 0.60 76.08 6.62
C LYS A 604 -0.94 76.03 6.53
N ASN A 605 -1.49 75.01 5.87
CA ASN A 605 -2.93 74.80 5.76
C ASN A 605 -3.43 73.96 6.95
N PHE A 606 -3.44 74.56 8.14
CA PHE A 606 -3.72 73.86 9.40
C PHE A 606 -5.18 73.40 9.53
N THR A 607 -6.14 74.10 8.94
CA THR A 607 -7.54 73.64 8.88
C THR A 607 -7.66 72.29 8.16
N SER A 608 -6.90 72.10 7.07
CA SER A 608 -6.85 70.82 6.38
C SER A 608 -6.11 69.75 7.20
N VAL A 609 -5.12 70.12 8.01
CA VAL A 609 -4.41 69.19 8.91
C VAL A 609 -5.37 68.67 9.98
N GLU A 610 -6.10 69.57 10.65
CA GLU A 610 -7.08 69.25 11.69
C GLU A 610 -8.18 68.30 11.19
N LYS A 611 -8.73 68.57 10.00
CA LYS A 611 -9.75 67.73 9.36
C LYS A 611 -9.30 66.29 9.13
N HIS A 612 -8.02 66.07 8.81
CA HIS A 612 -7.50 64.74 8.47
C HIS A 612 -6.78 64.07 9.65
N TYR A 613 -6.44 64.78 10.72
CA TYR A 613 -5.65 64.26 11.84
C TYR A 613 -6.22 62.97 12.44
N LYS A 614 -7.53 62.93 12.72
CA LYS A 614 -8.20 61.76 13.31
C LYS A 614 -7.97 60.47 12.52
N ASN A 615 -8.15 60.57 11.21
CA ASN A 615 -8.05 59.41 10.32
C ASN A 615 -6.60 58.94 10.21
N MET A 616 -5.63 59.87 10.26
CA MET A 616 -4.20 59.52 10.28
C MET A 616 -3.83 58.85 11.60
N LEU A 617 -4.24 59.41 12.74
CA LEU A 617 -3.98 58.83 14.06
C LEU A 617 -4.53 57.40 14.15
N ASN A 618 -5.79 57.19 13.72
CA ASN A 618 -6.37 55.85 13.66
C ASN A 618 -5.54 54.91 12.78
N GLY A 619 -5.14 55.35 11.58
CA GLY A 619 -4.32 54.55 10.68
C GLY A 619 -2.94 54.18 11.24
N VAL A 620 -2.31 55.09 11.99
CA VAL A 620 -1.02 54.84 12.67
C VAL A 620 -1.20 53.82 13.79
N VAL A 621 -2.23 53.98 14.61
CA VAL A 621 -2.55 53.06 15.71
C VAL A 621 -2.84 51.66 15.19
N ASP A 622 -3.69 51.56 14.16
CA ASP A 622 -4.01 50.28 13.51
C ASP A 622 -2.77 49.63 12.90
N LEU A 623 -1.88 50.43 12.29
CA LEU A 623 -0.61 49.98 11.72
C LEU A 623 0.34 49.40 12.80
N MET A 624 0.44 50.03 13.97
CA MET A 624 1.29 49.52 15.06
C MET A 624 0.67 48.28 15.72
N ARG A 625 -0.63 48.30 16.02
CA ARG A 625 -1.35 47.20 16.70
C ARG A 625 -1.53 45.95 15.85
N SER A 626 -1.71 46.10 14.53
CA SER A 626 -1.88 44.96 13.63
C SER A 626 -0.57 44.19 13.39
N ASN A 627 0.58 44.77 13.76
CA ASN A 627 1.91 44.26 13.42
C ASN A 627 2.80 44.08 14.67
N VAL A 628 2.24 43.54 15.76
CA VAL A 628 2.91 43.37 17.07
C VAL A 628 3.97 42.25 17.10
N LYS A 629 4.00 41.36 16.09
CA LYS A 629 4.89 40.20 16.03
C LYS A 629 5.83 40.22 14.81
N ILE A 630 6.27 41.40 14.39
CA ILE A 630 7.21 41.50 13.28
C ILE A 630 8.65 41.27 13.76
N ASN A 631 9.48 40.70 12.90
CA ASN A 631 10.92 40.67 13.11
C ASN A 631 11.44 42.11 13.16
N ASN A 632 12.34 42.41 14.10
CA ASN A 632 12.92 43.75 14.31
C ASN A 632 11.90 44.86 14.65
N GLN A 633 11.03 44.61 15.64
CA GLN A 633 10.05 45.57 16.15
C GLN A 633 10.67 46.92 16.54
N LYS A 634 11.89 46.93 17.09
CA LYS A 634 12.59 48.14 17.54
C LYS A 634 12.78 49.12 16.38
N ASP A 635 13.47 48.70 15.32
CA ASP A 635 13.75 49.58 14.19
C ASP A 635 12.47 50.00 13.44
N TYR A 636 11.47 49.11 13.41
CA TYR A 636 10.17 49.44 12.86
C TYR A 636 9.51 50.61 13.61
N LEU A 637 9.42 50.55 14.94
CA LEU A 637 8.84 51.63 15.74
C LEU A 637 9.66 52.93 15.64
N ILE A 638 10.99 52.84 15.56
CA ILE A 638 11.86 54.01 15.28
C ILE A 638 11.44 54.66 13.95
N LYS A 639 11.28 53.86 12.88
CA LYS A 639 10.89 54.39 11.57
C LYS A 639 9.47 54.95 11.54
N VAL A 640 8.53 54.37 12.29
CA VAL A 640 7.19 54.97 12.48
C VAL A 640 7.33 56.33 13.17
N ALA A 641 8.11 56.43 14.26
CA ALA A 641 8.32 57.67 14.97
C ALA A 641 8.97 58.76 14.09
N GLU A 642 9.99 58.41 13.30
CA GLU A 642 10.62 59.32 12.34
C GLU A 642 9.61 59.87 11.33
N ASN A 643 8.73 59.02 10.81
CA ASN A 643 7.66 59.44 9.90
C ASN A 643 6.65 60.38 10.56
N LEU A 644 6.54 60.44 11.89
CA LEU A 644 5.60 61.33 12.59
C LEU A 644 6.27 62.59 13.19
N LYS A 645 7.56 62.53 13.48
CA LYS A 645 8.28 63.59 14.19
C LYS A 645 8.17 64.98 13.53
N ASP A 646 8.30 65.04 12.21
CA ASP A 646 8.22 66.31 11.47
C ASP A 646 6.82 66.89 11.44
N LEU A 647 5.79 66.03 11.44
CA LEU A 647 4.39 66.47 11.51
C LEU A 647 4.15 67.25 12.80
N TYR A 648 4.59 66.65 13.91
CA TYR A 648 4.33 67.18 15.23
C TYR A 648 5.09 68.48 15.50
N LYS A 649 6.35 68.61 15.08
CA LYS A 649 7.17 69.79 15.40
C LYS A 649 6.51 71.13 15.06
N ASP A 650 6.04 71.29 13.83
CA ASP A 650 5.45 72.56 13.37
C ASP A 650 3.98 72.67 13.77
N PHE A 651 3.26 71.54 13.85
CA PHE A 651 1.86 71.55 14.24
C PHE A 651 1.65 71.81 15.74
N TYR A 652 2.52 71.31 16.62
CA TYR A 652 2.55 71.66 18.04
C TYR A 652 2.74 73.16 18.22
N LYS A 653 3.69 73.76 17.47
CA LYS A 653 3.94 75.21 17.54
C LYS A 653 2.70 76.02 17.17
N TYR A 654 2.02 75.64 16.08
CA TYR A 654 0.74 76.25 15.69
C TYR A 654 -0.31 76.09 16.79
N LYS A 655 -0.48 74.88 17.33
CA LYS A 655 -1.48 74.60 18.38
C LYS A 655 -1.22 75.35 19.68
N SER A 656 0.04 75.50 20.08
CA SER A 656 0.40 76.32 21.25
C SER A 656 0.05 77.78 21.05
N GLN A 657 0.29 78.34 19.85
CA GLN A 657 -0.07 79.73 19.52
C GLN A 657 -1.59 79.91 19.46
N GLU A 658 -2.30 78.99 18.80
CA GLU A 658 -3.76 78.99 18.73
C GLU A 658 -4.39 78.93 20.13
N LEU A 659 -3.86 78.10 21.02
CA LEU A 659 -4.34 78.01 22.40
C LEU A 659 -4.11 79.29 23.20
N THR A 660 -2.99 79.99 22.99
CA THR A 660 -2.71 81.27 23.68
C THR A 660 -3.58 82.43 23.20
N GLU A 661 -4.14 82.33 22.00
CA GLU A 661 -4.99 83.36 21.38
C GLU A 661 -6.49 83.15 21.64
N LEU A 662 -6.89 81.97 22.12
CA LEU A 662 -8.28 81.67 22.50
C LEU A 662 -8.64 82.34 23.83
N ASP A 663 -9.88 82.84 23.90
CA ASP A 663 -10.43 83.35 25.16
C ASP A 663 -10.54 82.21 26.18
N SER A 664 -9.90 82.42 27.33
CA SER A 664 -9.83 81.47 28.44
C SER A 664 -11.20 81.06 28.99
N ASP A 665 -12.24 81.87 28.76
CA ASP A 665 -13.60 81.58 29.19
C ASP A 665 -14.35 80.63 28.25
N LEU A 666 -13.89 80.45 27.01
CA LEU A 666 -14.50 79.55 26.04
C LEU A 666 -14.43 78.09 26.50
N ILE A 667 -15.54 77.38 26.29
CA ILE A 667 -15.66 75.96 26.61
C ILE A 667 -14.67 75.13 25.78
N SER A 668 -14.46 75.49 24.51
CA SER A 668 -13.47 74.86 23.63
C SER A 668 -12.04 74.95 24.17
N TYR A 669 -11.64 76.14 24.66
CA TYR A 669 -10.35 76.34 25.33
C TYR A 669 -10.22 75.42 26.56
N LYS A 670 -11.23 75.42 27.44
CA LYS A 670 -11.25 74.59 28.66
C LYS A 670 -11.15 73.10 28.34
N VAL A 671 -11.86 72.59 27.33
CA VAL A 671 -11.78 71.18 26.90
C VAL A 671 -10.39 70.82 26.35
N GLN A 672 -9.79 71.70 25.55
CA GLN A 672 -8.47 71.46 24.96
C GLN A 672 -7.34 71.50 25.99
N VAL A 673 -7.38 72.43 26.94
CA VAL A 673 -6.40 72.51 28.04
C VAL A 673 -6.47 71.27 28.94
N GLU A 674 -7.68 70.82 29.30
CA GLU A 674 -7.84 69.59 30.09
C GLU A 674 -7.30 68.35 29.34
N SER A 675 -7.53 68.28 28.03
CA SER A 675 -7.01 67.19 27.18
C SER A 675 -5.49 67.24 27.07
N ALA A 676 -4.90 68.43 26.90
CA ALA A 676 -3.45 68.64 26.84
C ALA A 676 -2.76 68.29 28.16
N ASN A 677 -3.34 68.73 29.29
CA ASN A 677 -2.86 68.38 30.63
C ASN A 677 -2.93 66.87 30.90
N PHE A 678 -3.96 66.20 30.39
CA PHE A 678 -4.08 64.75 30.47
C PHE A 678 -2.99 64.05 29.67
N ILE A 679 -2.75 64.45 28.41
CA ILE A 679 -1.67 63.91 27.57
C ILE A 679 -0.32 64.08 28.27
N SER A 680 0.00 65.27 28.78
CA SER A 680 1.27 65.54 29.48
C SER A 680 1.47 64.66 30.72
N ARG A 681 0.40 64.44 31.52
CA ARG A 681 0.45 63.51 32.67
C ARG A 681 0.71 62.07 32.24
N LEU A 682 0.12 61.63 31.12
CA LEU A 682 0.37 60.31 30.56
C LEU A 682 1.81 60.19 30.04
N GLU A 683 2.30 61.18 29.29
CA GLU A 683 3.69 61.19 28.78
C GLU A 683 4.69 61.03 29.92
N ASN A 684 4.53 61.79 31.01
CA ASN A 684 5.41 61.67 32.18
C ASN A 684 5.37 60.27 32.81
N LYS A 685 4.20 59.64 32.89
CA LYS A 685 4.06 58.27 33.42
C LYS A 685 4.68 57.23 32.48
N ILE A 686 4.54 57.41 31.17
CA ILE A 686 5.10 56.50 30.15
C ILE A 686 6.61 56.68 30.01
N ASP A 687 7.13 57.91 30.11
CA ASP A 687 8.57 58.21 30.03
C ASP A 687 9.39 57.53 31.13
N MET A 688 8.75 57.21 32.28
CA MET A 688 9.34 56.41 33.35
C MET A 688 9.45 54.91 33.00
N LEU A 689 8.76 54.43 31.96
CA LEU A 689 8.71 53.03 31.55
C LEU A 689 9.58 52.73 30.32
N ILE A 690 10.16 53.75 29.68
CA ILE A 690 10.87 53.63 28.40
C ILE A 690 12.31 54.15 28.49
N SER A 691 13.16 53.65 27.60
CA SER A 691 14.55 54.10 27.46
C SER A 691 14.66 55.54 26.92
N PRO A 692 15.78 56.26 27.21
CA PRO A 692 15.99 57.65 26.79
C PRO A 692 15.90 57.88 25.26
N GLU A 693 16.20 56.85 24.48
CA GLU A 693 16.06 56.86 23.02
C GLU A 693 14.62 57.16 22.58
N ALA A 694 13.63 56.59 23.26
CA ALA A 694 12.22 56.67 22.91
C ALA A 694 11.47 57.86 23.55
N GLN A 695 12.06 58.54 24.55
CA GLN A 695 11.44 59.68 25.24
C GLN A 695 11.11 60.86 24.31
N LYS A 696 11.72 60.93 23.13
CA LYS A 696 11.49 61.99 22.13
C LYS A 696 10.45 61.60 21.07
N PHE A 697 9.85 60.42 21.14
CA PHE A 697 8.85 59.95 20.16
C PHE A 697 7.45 60.46 20.50
N PRO A 698 6.50 60.47 19.54
CA PRO A 698 5.10 60.74 19.85
C PRO A 698 4.53 59.77 20.88
N ILE A 699 3.61 60.21 21.75
CA ILE A 699 3.06 59.40 22.84
C ILE A 699 2.45 58.09 22.36
N GLU A 700 1.78 58.07 21.22
CA GLU A 700 1.22 56.85 20.64
C GLU A 700 2.29 55.79 20.33
N VAL A 701 3.49 56.21 19.91
CA VAL A 701 4.63 55.31 19.68
C VAL A 701 5.31 54.94 21.01
N LYS A 702 5.38 55.87 21.98
CA LYS A 702 5.92 55.60 23.32
C LYS A 702 5.16 54.49 24.05
N VAL A 703 3.83 54.46 23.91
CA VAL A 703 2.96 53.42 24.48
C VAL A 703 3.32 52.05 23.91
N GLU A 704 3.38 51.93 22.58
CA GLU A 704 3.73 50.68 21.90
C GLU A 704 5.19 50.26 22.18
N TRP A 705 6.10 51.22 22.33
CA TRP A 705 7.49 50.96 22.75
C TRP A 705 7.56 50.34 24.15
N ALA A 706 6.89 50.95 25.12
CA ALA A 706 6.82 50.41 26.48
C ALA A 706 6.24 48.98 26.48
N LYS A 707 5.20 48.74 25.68
CA LYS A 707 4.56 47.42 25.58
C LYS A 707 5.45 46.35 24.95
N HIS A 708 6.09 46.66 23.82
CA HIS A 708 6.67 45.64 22.95
C HIS A 708 8.19 45.59 22.93
N ILE A 709 8.87 46.68 23.30
CA ILE A 709 10.34 46.72 23.43
C ILE A 709 10.75 46.51 24.88
N GLU A 710 10.11 47.23 25.80
CA GLU A 710 10.43 47.16 27.24
C GLU A 710 9.63 46.06 27.98
N ASN A 711 8.68 45.41 27.28
CA ASN A 711 7.81 44.36 27.82
C ASN A 711 6.96 44.78 29.04
N LYS A 712 6.51 46.05 29.08
CA LYS A 712 5.75 46.69 30.18
C LYS A 712 4.24 46.75 29.96
N ILE A 713 3.67 45.73 29.31
CA ILE A 713 2.25 45.71 28.91
C ILE A 713 1.32 45.98 30.10
N LYS A 714 1.55 45.30 31.24
CA LYS A 714 0.68 45.42 32.43
C LYS A 714 0.77 46.80 33.08
N GLU A 715 1.96 47.38 33.14
CA GLU A 715 2.19 48.71 33.70
C GLU A 715 1.52 49.79 32.85
N VAL A 716 1.62 49.66 31.52
CA VAL A 716 0.94 50.53 30.56
C VAL A 716 -0.58 50.40 30.69
N ASP A 717 -1.13 49.19 30.68
CA ASP A 717 -2.58 48.96 30.82
C ASP A 717 -3.12 49.54 32.14
N LYS A 718 -2.32 49.50 33.22
CA LYS A 718 -2.66 50.09 34.52
C LYS A 718 -2.70 51.62 34.47
N ILE A 719 -1.79 52.26 33.72
CA ILE A 719 -1.81 53.71 33.48
C ILE A 719 -3.10 54.12 32.76
N PHE A 720 -3.53 53.32 31.77
CA PHE A 720 -4.73 53.58 30.97
C PHE A 720 -6.03 53.01 31.55
N LYS A 721 -5.99 52.34 32.72
CA LYS A 721 -7.14 51.63 33.30
C LYS A 721 -7.84 50.68 32.31
N ASN A 722 -7.07 50.01 31.47
CA ASN A 722 -7.53 49.14 30.37
C ASN A 722 -8.33 49.84 29.25
N ASP A 723 -8.31 51.18 29.16
CA ASP A 723 -8.92 51.93 28.05
C ASP A 723 -7.89 52.86 27.39
N GLU A 724 -7.13 52.35 26.44
CA GLU A 724 -6.17 53.16 25.67
C GLU A 724 -6.84 54.11 24.69
N SER A 725 -8.12 53.90 24.37
CA SER A 725 -8.85 54.78 23.42
C SER A 725 -8.95 56.22 23.95
N ILE A 726 -8.85 56.38 25.28
CA ILE A 726 -8.82 57.68 25.95
C ILE A 726 -7.65 58.56 25.50
N LEU A 727 -6.50 57.96 25.17
CA LEU A 727 -5.34 58.70 24.65
C LEU A 727 -5.66 59.29 23.28
N TYR A 728 -6.20 58.47 22.39
CA TYR A 728 -6.51 58.89 21.02
C TYR A 728 -7.66 59.90 20.98
N GLU A 729 -8.63 59.77 21.89
CA GLU A 729 -9.67 60.77 22.08
C GLU A 729 -9.08 62.12 22.53
N ALA A 730 -8.20 62.12 23.53
CA ALA A 730 -7.53 63.33 23.99
C ALA A 730 -6.66 63.97 22.91
N LEU A 731 -5.87 63.18 22.17
CA LEU A 731 -5.07 63.66 21.05
C LEU A 731 -5.95 64.30 19.97
N ASN A 732 -7.09 63.69 19.64
CA ASN A 732 -8.00 64.23 18.65
C ASN A 732 -8.72 65.52 19.11
N LEU A 733 -8.95 65.72 20.40
CA LEU A 733 -9.52 66.97 20.93
C LEU A 733 -8.54 68.15 20.82
N VAL A 734 -7.24 67.89 20.96
CA VAL A 734 -6.18 68.91 20.85
C VAL A 734 -5.82 69.18 19.39
N PHE A 735 -5.62 68.13 18.60
CA PHE A 735 -5.03 68.22 17.26
C PHE A 735 -6.03 68.07 16.10
N GLY A 736 -7.24 67.58 16.35
CA GLY A 736 -8.25 67.34 15.33
C GLY A 736 -9.17 68.54 15.05
N GLU A 737 -10.11 68.34 14.13
CA GLU A 737 -11.15 69.31 13.78
C GLU A 737 -12.02 69.65 14.99
N LYS A 738 -12.20 70.96 15.21
CA LYS A 738 -12.97 71.49 16.33
C LYS A 738 -14.45 71.16 16.17
N LYS A 739 -15.07 70.69 17.26
CA LYS A 739 -16.52 70.55 17.38
C LYS A 739 -17.08 71.71 18.20
N GLU A 740 -18.35 72.02 18.01
CA GLU A 740 -19.06 72.90 18.95
C GLU A 740 -19.21 72.18 20.29
N PHE A 741 -18.50 72.67 21.31
CA PHE A 741 -18.53 72.12 22.66
C PHE A 741 -19.45 72.95 23.55
N ASP A 742 -20.34 72.29 24.26
CA ASP A 742 -21.15 72.86 25.34
C ASP A 742 -20.63 72.44 26.74
N VAL A 743 -21.26 72.98 27.79
CA VAL A 743 -20.83 72.75 29.19
C VAL A 743 -20.89 71.26 29.57
N ARG A 744 -21.80 70.48 28.98
CA ARG A 744 -21.94 69.04 29.24
C ARG A 744 -20.73 68.26 28.71
N PHE A 745 -20.16 68.68 27.57
CA PHE A 745 -18.91 68.11 27.06
C PHE A 745 -17.74 68.37 28.02
N LEU A 746 -17.62 69.59 28.54
CA LEU A 746 -16.57 69.93 29.51
C LEU A 746 -16.67 69.09 30.78
N GLU A 747 -17.87 68.90 31.34
CA GLU A 747 -18.07 68.04 32.52
C GLU A 747 -17.76 66.58 32.23
N ASN A 748 -18.16 66.07 31.06
CA ASN A 748 -17.86 64.71 30.64
C ASN A 748 -16.34 64.48 30.52
N TYR A 749 -15.63 65.39 29.84
CA TYR A 749 -14.18 65.29 29.68
C TYR A 749 -13.42 65.49 30.99
N LYS A 750 -13.88 66.36 31.89
CA LYS A 750 -13.32 66.46 33.26
C LYS A 750 -13.46 65.16 34.04
N LYS A 751 -14.60 64.46 33.94
CA LYS A 751 -14.76 63.14 34.58
C LYS A 751 -13.87 62.08 33.93
N ARG A 752 -13.77 62.09 32.60
CA ARG A 752 -13.03 61.09 31.84
C ARG A 752 -11.51 61.24 31.98
N PHE A 753 -10.98 62.46 31.87
CA PHE A 753 -9.55 62.77 31.96
C PHE A 753 -9.07 63.09 33.38
N GLY A 754 -9.96 63.56 34.28
CA GLY A 754 -9.64 63.92 35.66
C GLY A 754 -9.53 62.74 36.62
N GLY A 755 -10.01 61.55 36.24
CA GLY A 755 -9.96 60.35 37.07
C GLY A 755 -8.59 59.63 37.13
N ILE A 756 -7.52 60.16 36.50
CA ILE A 756 -6.21 59.49 36.32
C ILE A 756 -5.06 60.33 36.90
#